data_AF-A0A0L0DST6-F1
#
_entry.id   AF-A0A0L0DST6-F1
#
_cell.length_a   1.000
_cell.length_b   1.000
_cell.length_c   1.000
_cell.angle_alpha   90.00
_cell.angle_beta   90.00
_cell.angle_gamma   90.00
#
_symmetry.space_group_name_H-M   'P 1'
#
loop_
_entity.id
_entity.type
_entity.pdbx_description
1 polymer ?
#
loop_
_entity_poly.entity_id
_entity_poly.type
_entity_poly.pdbx_seq_one_letter_code
_entity_poly.pdbx_strand_id
1 'polypeptide(L)'
;MDRDRGAVQSGSISCSGDTDIGGFGAFNETCTYTCNAGLSLVGIQSQTCLANSQWSGVESPFCSAFSINSSFVSDVVDMVSIEAGSSLTVRFLVRDDSGNAVVSGVDVPLVRNAADGVDLILTSQYLGDGEYSVTFLPPTRAGSHAVEYGLNNLLFFSGTQSSTVIVVPGPASGSRSTLVTEVGASGVLELETSVASTFRIALKDNYDNMVSQVPSIDAVRVTINRGIETFPVNARQFEGLQLVFDVLVENGGTYTLSVRINDDDIIGSPFVLSASTTCLPGSRVLDGTSCVACSPGSYSDTINAVTCTGCPAFTTAGTGASSWRNCSCLPLFWFGSGDRSADRGCEPCPIGAECAGGKEAPQPAPGYSEQDGSFVLCPRPSACAGSGRCAQGYSGSFCTTCSDGYYRTSDGACKACPPNPGGVFAAVVIALVALSMVGAVFVAWVVMRSLEATNAGEHGQKHIIAFRMRTIPVSISMSLVAFQIVSIFAESNLKWSDSSQRVLSVFSAFNINANVVASECAVTSFHKMYALSIAIPFIIVGLVIANMMVLKVLGTAVERLAPLRAVPIRSLVDAVLFLVAPLLYIPLSQSSLALFDCSQLPNGQYVLDADTGVVCFDDAWWAIVPFGVVAILIYVIGVPVYFGITLFLHRLTLFSPHTTARFGSLYRNWRRAYYWGEIANLFKRLAIVVITTMFSKHQLVLIGMLLLILGSSVYIFVRIRPYYVPLYNEVETRLSIAVIAILLLGSASYAERTSSASEIALFVSVIIAIIALCAIAVHSIAMDILSVYRERKRGELPAAERQKGLMNVITAELKDVDADPAVLRSAGEFLATLDAAHHAKSTHRERSSSVDLGQIGEVELDTLDGAQLV
;
A
#
# COMPACT_ATOMS: atom_id res chain seq x y z
N MET A 1 -39.18 4.01 -117.13
CA MET A 1 -37.80 3.61 -117.41
C MET A 1 -37.45 4.23 -118.74
N ASP A 2 -36.89 5.44 -118.65
CA ASP A 2 -36.63 6.33 -119.78
C ASP A 2 -35.55 5.76 -120.68
N ARG A 3 -35.96 5.41 -121.91
CA ARG A 3 -35.02 5.17 -123.01
C ARG A 3 -34.74 6.46 -123.79
N ASP A 4 -35.34 7.58 -123.38
CA ASP A 4 -35.15 8.87 -124.04
C ASP A 4 -33.67 9.22 -123.99
N ARG A 5 -33.12 9.66 -125.12
CA ARG A 5 -31.72 10.14 -125.23
C ARG A 5 -31.48 11.37 -124.33
N GLY A 6 -32.56 11.97 -123.81
CA GLY A 6 -32.57 13.06 -122.85
C GLY A 6 -32.27 14.36 -123.56
N ALA A 7 -33.25 15.25 -123.67
CA ALA A 7 -33.03 16.53 -124.35
C ALA A 7 -32.05 17.40 -123.55
N VAL A 8 -30.92 17.74 -124.16
CA VAL A 8 -30.01 18.75 -123.61
C VAL A 8 -30.47 20.11 -124.13
N GLN A 9 -31.08 20.90 -123.26
CA GLN A 9 -31.45 22.27 -123.60
C GLN A 9 -30.19 23.06 -123.96
N SER A 10 -30.23 23.75 -125.11
CA SER A 10 -29.11 24.54 -125.62
C SER A 10 -27.83 23.73 -125.87
N GLY A 11 -27.99 22.48 -126.32
CA GLY A 11 -26.90 21.63 -126.79
C GLY A 11 -27.32 20.73 -127.96
N SER A 12 -26.39 19.92 -128.45
CA SER A 12 -26.65 18.89 -129.45
C SER A 12 -26.15 17.53 -128.98
N ILE A 13 -26.84 16.49 -129.41
CA ILE A 13 -26.59 15.10 -129.04
C ILE A 13 -26.25 14.35 -130.31
N SER A 14 -25.12 13.66 -130.33
CA SER A 14 -24.68 12.84 -131.46
C SER A 14 -24.49 11.41 -130.99
N CYS A 15 -25.18 10.45 -131.61
CA CYS A 15 -25.18 9.05 -131.20
C CYS A 15 -24.68 8.15 -132.34
N SER A 16 -24.01 7.04 -132.01
CA SER A 16 -23.30 6.18 -132.96
C SER A 16 -24.20 5.36 -133.92
N GLY A 17 -25.52 5.39 -133.79
CA GLY A 17 -26.47 4.51 -134.50
C GLY A 17 -27.60 5.26 -135.22
N ASP A 18 -27.27 5.93 -136.33
CA ASP A 18 -28.17 6.79 -137.12
C ASP A 18 -29.33 6.01 -137.79
N THR A 19 -30.45 5.85 -137.07
CA THR A 19 -31.75 5.48 -137.63
C THR A 19 -32.83 6.45 -137.15
N ASP A 20 -33.41 7.16 -138.12
CA ASP A 20 -34.24 8.36 -137.99
C ASP A 20 -35.69 8.09 -137.51
N ILE A 21 -35.88 7.17 -136.55
CA ILE A 21 -37.22 6.80 -136.06
C ILE A 21 -37.22 6.61 -134.53
N GLY A 22 -37.45 7.71 -133.79
CA GLY A 22 -38.20 7.64 -132.53
C GLY A 22 -37.49 7.78 -131.17
N GLY A 23 -36.46 8.62 -131.01
CA GLY A 23 -36.05 9.18 -129.69
C GLY A 23 -35.49 8.24 -128.61
N PHE A 24 -35.47 6.93 -128.84
CA PHE A 24 -35.03 5.93 -127.86
C PHE A 24 -33.64 5.36 -128.18
N GLY A 25 -32.78 5.20 -127.16
CA GLY A 25 -31.44 4.62 -127.30
C GLY A 25 -31.43 3.08 -127.44
N ALA A 26 -30.60 2.54 -128.34
CA ALA A 26 -30.36 1.10 -128.53
C ALA A 26 -29.25 0.57 -127.62
N PHE A 27 -29.28 -0.72 -127.27
CA PHE A 27 -28.23 -1.34 -126.47
C PHE A 27 -26.84 -1.14 -127.12
N ASN A 28 -25.88 -0.68 -126.32
CA ASN A 28 -24.52 -0.34 -126.75
C ASN A 28 -24.42 0.86 -127.70
N GLU A 29 -25.49 1.65 -127.84
CA GLU A 29 -25.43 2.97 -128.46
C GLU A 29 -24.75 3.95 -127.51
N THR A 30 -23.75 4.66 -128.00
CA THR A 30 -23.09 5.74 -127.23
C THR A 30 -23.56 7.08 -127.78
N CYS A 31 -24.18 7.88 -126.91
CA CYS A 31 -24.55 9.26 -127.20
C CYS A 31 -23.52 10.20 -126.56
N THR A 32 -22.99 11.10 -127.38
CA THR A 32 -22.07 12.16 -126.97
C THR A 32 -22.84 13.46 -126.92
N TYR A 33 -22.72 14.15 -125.80
CA TYR A 33 -23.43 15.40 -125.51
C TYR A 33 -22.46 16.57 -125.71
N THR A 34 -22.93 17.59 -126.42
CA THR A 34 -22.17 18.81 -126.68
C THR A 34 -23.03 20.01 -126.39
N CYS A 35 -22.47 21.03 -125.74
CA CYS A 35 -23.18 22.26 -125.46
C CYS A 35 -22.99 23.28 -126.57
N ASN A 36 -24.00 24.15 -126.75
CA ASN A 36 -23.86 25.30 -127.64
C ASN A 36 -22.70 26.19 -127.15
N ALA A 37 -22.08 26.91 -128.09
CA ALA A 37 -20.96 27.79 -127.78
C ALA A 37 -21.30 28.76 -126.64
N GLY A 38 -20.43 28.83 -125.62
CA GLY A 38 -20.61 29.64 -124.42
C GLY A 38 -21.24 28.93 -123.22
N LEU A 39 -21.57 27.64 -123.34
CA LEU A 39 -22.05 26.80 -122.24
C LEU A 39 -21.09 25.63 -122.00
N SER A 40 -20.90 25.25 -120.74
CA SER A 40 -20.09 24.10 -120.32
C SER A 40 -20.98 22.90 -120.03
N LEU A 41 -20.52 21.71 -120.42
CA LEU A 41 -21.25 20.47 -120.15
C LEU A 41 -21.03 20.06 -118.68
N VAL A 42 -22.13 19.93 -117.95
CA VAL A 42 -22.17 19.48 -116.56
C VAL A 42 -22.67 18.05 -116.54
N GLY A 43 -21.82 17.13 -116.08
CA GLY A 43 -22.06 15.69 -116.14
C GLY A 43 -21.15 14.98 -117.14
N ILE A 44 -21.40 13.70 -117.37
CA ILE A 44 -20.51 12.87 -118.20
C ILE A 44 -20.72 13.14 -119.70
N GLN A 45 -19.62 13.32 -120.43
CA GLN A 45 -19.61 13.75 -121.84
C GLN A 45 -20.24 12.74 -122.80
N SER A 46 -20.11 11.46 -122.51
CA SER A 46 -20.70 10.39 -123.30
C SER A 46 -21.39 9.40 -122.38
N GLN A 47 -22.62 9.05 -122.71
CA GLN A 47 -23.32 7.95 -122.04
C GLN A 47 -23.52 6.81 -123.02
N THR A 48 -23.40 5.58 -122.52
CA THR A 48 -23.69 4.37 -123.31
C THR A 48 -24.93 3.70 -122.75
N CYS A 49 -25.87 3.33 -123.62
CA CYS A 49 -27.07 2.63 -123.20
C CYS A 49 -26.70 1.18 -122.83
N LEU A 50 -26.84 0.85 -121.55
CA LEU A 50 -26.47 -0.43 -120.97
C LEU A 50 -27.57 -1.48 -121.20
N ALA A 51 -27.22 -2.76 -120.99
CA ALA A 51 -28.13 -3.90 -121.21
C ALA A 51 -29.43 -3.83 -120.40
N ASN A 52 -29.42 -3.08 -119.29
CA ASN A 52 -30.58 -2.84 -118.44
C ASN A 52 -31.54 -1.76 -118.97
N SER A 53 -31.35 -1.28 -120.21
CA SER A 53 -32.10 -0.17 -120.81
C SER A 53 -31.99 1.17 -120.05
N GLN A 54 -30.88 1.38 -119.33
CA GLN A 54 -30.51 2.67 -118.73
C GLN A 54 -29.21 3.18 -119.33
N TRP A 55 -29.01 4.50 -119.31
CA TRP A 55 -27.74 5.09 -119.68
C TRP A 55 -26.67 4.86 -118.60
N SER A 56 -25.39 4.83 -118.99
CA SER A 56 -24.27 4.57 -118.07
C SER A 56 -24.05 5.65 -117.00
N GLY A 57 -24.72 6.80 -117.09
CA GLY A 57 -24.74 7.85 -116.08
C GLY A 57 -26.02 7.84 -115.25
N VAL A 58 -25.91 8.28 -113.99
CA VAL A 58 -27.04 8.35 -113.06
C VAL A 58 -27.95 9.54 -113.36
N GLU A 59 -27.39 10.64 -113.88
CA GLU A 59 -28.11 11.85 -114.25
C GLU A 59 -27.80 12.25 -115.70
N SER A 60 -28.78 12.86 -116.38
CA SER A 60 -28.61 13.39 -117.73
C SER A 60 -27.70 14.62 -117.68
N PRO A 61 -26.66 14.68 -118.53
CA PRO A 61 -25.77 15.83 -118.53
C PRO A 61 -26.54 17.05 -119.07
N PHE A 62 -26.29 18.21 -118.49
CA PHE A 62 -26.94 19.45 -118.90
C PHE A 62 -25.90 20.52 -119.21
N CYS A 63 -26.30 21.51 -119.99
CA CYS A 63 -25.46 22.63 -120.32
C CYS A 63 -25.73 23.78 -119.35
N SER A 64 -24.70 24.21 -118.63
CA SER A 64 -24.76 25.37 -117.75
C SER A 64 -23.70 26.37 -118.14
N ALA A 65 -24.02 27.65 -117.98
CA ALA A 65 -23.10 28.74 -118.26
C ALA A 65 -22.09 28.95 -117.11
N PHE A 66 -22.15 28.15 -116.04
CA PHE A 66 -21.34 28.39 -114.84
C PHE A 66 -19.83 28.23 -115.06
N SER A 67 -19.07 28.96 -114.25
CA SER A 67 -17.62 28.92 -114.20
C SER A 67 -17.12 28.72 -112.77
N ILE A 68 -16.27 27.70 -112.56
CA ILE A 68 -15.55 27.51 -111.28
C ILE A 68 -14.48 28.58 -111.04
N ASN A 69 -14.07 29.30 -112.08
CA ASN A 69 -13.20 30.47 -111.95
C ASN A 69 -14.02 31.71 -111.56
N SER A 70 -15.24 31.77 -112.10
CA SER A 70 -16.30 32.76 -111.87
C SER A 70 -16.76 32.94 -110.43
N SER A 71 -17.06 31.78 -109.86
CA SER A 71 -18.01 31.62 -108.76
C SER A 71 -17.29 31.55 -107.43
N PHE A 72 -17.92 32.07 -106.39
CA PHE A 72 -17.32 32.17 -105.06
C PHE A 72 -18.37 32.09 -103.95
N VAL A 73 -17.90 31.86 -102.73
CA VAL A 73 -18.74 31.95 -101.52
C VAL A 73 -18.51 33.29 -100.86
N SER A 74 -19.59 33.99 -100.52
CA SER A 74 -19.58 35.18 -99.66
C SER A 74 -20.05 34.87 -98.25
N ASP A 75 -19.87 35.83 -97.34
CA ASP A 75 -20.20 35.72 -95.91
C ASP A 75 -19.39 34.63 -95.18
N VAL A 76 -18.21 34.29 -95.72
CA VAL A 76 -17.24 33.38 -95.10
C VAL A 76 -16.00 34.15 -94.68
N VAL A 77 -15.57 33.93 -93.44
CA VAL A 77 -14.28 34.43 -92.92
C VAL A 77 -13.28 33.27 -92.97
N ASP A 78 -12.00 33.57 -93.23
CA ASP A 78 -10.93 32.55 -93.35
C ASP A 78 -10.86 31.58 -92.16
N MET A 79 -11.24 32.07 -90.97
CA MET A 79 -11.29 31.30 -89.74
C MET A 79 -12.57 31.62 -88.95
N VAL A 80 -13.39 30.58 -88.68
CA VAL A 80 -14.62 30.69 -87.88
C VAL A 80 -14.55 29.73 -86.70
N SER A 81 -14.78 30.24 -85.49
CA SER A 81 -14.88 29.40 -84.28
C SER A 81 -16.34 29.08 -83.99
N ILE A 82 -16.66 27.80 -83.77
CA ILE A 82 -18.03 27.33 -83.52
C ILE A 82 -18.04 26.18 -82.51
N GLU A 83 -19.08 26.10 -81.68
CA GLU A 83 -19.26 25.00 -80.75
C GLU A 83 -19.62 23.70 -81.48
N ALA A 84 -19.06 22.58 -81.01
CA ALA A 84 -19.35 21.25 -81.55
C ALA A 84 -20.87 21.01 -81.65
N GLY A 85 -21.33 20.63 -82.85
CA GLY A 85 -22.73 20.35 -83.15
C GLY A 85 -23.58 21.56 -83.58
N SER A 86 -23.00 22.76 -83.65
CA SER A 86 -23.68 23.94 -84.22
C SER A 86 -23.47 24.03 -85.74
N SER A 87 -24.46 24.51 -86.49
CA SER A 87 -24.42 24.63 -87.96
C SER A 87 -23.96 26.01 -88.43
N LEU A 88 -23.36 26.09 -89.63
CA LEU A 88 -22.96 27.33 -90.31
C LEU A 88 -23.77 27.53 -91.59
N THR A 89 -24.11 28.78 -91.90
CA THR A 89 -24.79 29.16 -93.15
C THR A 89 -23.90 30.10 -93.94
N VAL A 90 -23.76 29.84 -95.25
CA VAL A 90 -22.91 30.60 -96.18
C VAL A 90 -23.66 30.86 -97.49
N ARG A 91 -23.22 31.88 -98.25
CA ARG A 91 -23.87 32.25 -99.52
C ARG A 91 -22.99 31.92 -100.72
N PHE A 92 -23.50 31.16 -101.67
CA PHE A 92 -22.81 30.86 -102.93
C PHE A 92 -23.29 31.82 -104.01
N LEU A 93 -22.36 32.49 -104.71
CA LEU A 93 -22.64 33.29 -105.89
C LEU A 93 -22.09 32.61 -107.13
N VAL A 94 -22.99 32.06 -107.93
CA VAL A 94 -22.72 31.35 -109.18
C VAL A 94 -22.65 32.34 -110.34
N ARG A 95 -21.52 32.30 -111.05
CA ARG A 95 -21.17 33.23 -112.14
C ARG A 95 -20.73 32.48 -113.39
N ASP A 96 -21.01 33.06 -114.56
CA ASP A 96 -20.46 32.61 -115.84
C ASP A 96 -19.01 33.08 -116.05
N ASP A 97 -18.35 32.64 -117.13
CA ASP A 97 -16.97 33.03 -117.47
C ASP A 97 -16.80 34.55 -117.72
N SER A 98 -17.90 35.27 -117.95
CA SER A 98 -17.91 36.73 -118.12
C SER A 98 -18.21 37.47 -116.81
N GLY A 99 -18.45 36.75 -115.71
CA GLY A 99 -18.76 37.29 -114.39
C GLY A 99 -20.24 37.64 -114.15
N ASN A 100 -21.15 37.26 -115.05
CA ASN A 100 -22.59 37.51 -114.88
C ASN A 100 -23.26 36.43 -114.04
N ALA A 101 -24.38 36.76 -113.41
CA ALA A 101 -25.18 35.85 -112.61
C ALA A 101 -25.79 34.71 -113.45
N VAL A 102 -25.61 33.47 -113.00
CA VAL A 102 -26.24 32.30 -113.63
C VAL A 102 -27.63 32.08 -113.03
N VAL A 103 -28.66 32.58 -113.71
CA VAL A 103 -30.04 32.61 -113.18
C VAL A 103 -30.80 31.27 -113.24
N SER A 104 -30.19 30.21 -113.77
CA SER A 104 -30.85 28.93 -114.04
C SER A 104 -31.26 28.16 -112.79
N GLY A 105 -30.52 28.31 -111.68
CA GLY A 105 -30.80 27.62 -110.41
C GLY A 105 -30.60 26.10 -110.44
N VAL A 106 -29.97 25.56 -111.48
CA VAL A 106 -29.76 24.10 -111.65
C VAL A 106 -28.45 23.61 -111.06
N ASP A 107 -27.52 24.50 -110.71
CA ASP A 107 -26.24 24.12 -110.12
C ASP A 107 -26.42 23.67 -108.66
N VAL A 108 -25.68 22.65 -108.24
CA VAL A 108 -25.76 22.05 -106.91
C VAL A 108 -24.57 22.52 -106.07
N PRO A 109 -24.80 23.31 -105.00
CA PRO A 109 -23.73 23.68 -104.06
C PRO A 109 -23.06 22.45 -103.46
N LEU A 110 -21.76 22.55 -103.26
CA LEU A 110 -20.93 21.56 -102.58
C LEU A 110 -20.21 22.23 -101.41
N VAL A 111 -20.37 21.65 -100.22
CA VAL A 111 -19.56 21.98 -99.03
C VAL A 111 -19.07 20.65 -98.47
N ARG A 112 -17.77 20.39 -98.53
CA ARG A 112 -17.22 19.11 -98.06
C ARG A 112 -16.08 19.29 -97.08
N ASN A 113 -15.89 18.31 -96.21
CA ASN A 113 -14.70 18.24 -95.37
C ASN A 113 -13.48 17.91 -96.25
N ALA A 114 -12.43 18.72 -96.16
CA ALA A 114 -11.22 18.52 -96.96
C ALA A 114 -10.49 17.20 -96.64
N ALA A 115 -10.65 16.70 -95.40
CA ALA A 115 -9.89 15.54 -94.93
C ALA A 115 -10.40 14.20 -95.50
N ASP A 116 -11.72 14.04 -95.62
CA ASP A 116 -12.37 12.78 -96.01
C ASP A 116 -13.33 12.92 -97.21
N GLY A 117 -13.54 14.14 -97.71
CA GLY A 117 -14.41 14.44 -98.84
C GLY A 117 -15.90 14.31 -98.54
N VAL A 118 -16.29 14.13 -97.27
CA VAL A 118 -17.69 13.96 -96.85
C VAL A 118 -18.45 15.27 -97.06
N ASP A 119 -19.61 15.19 -97.70
CA ASP A 119 -20.53 16.31 -97.85
C ASP A 119 -21.12 16.71 -96.49
N LEU A 120 -21.01 18.00 -96.17
CA LEU A 120 -21.41 18.58 -94.90
C LEU A 120 -22.75 19.31 -94.99
N ILE A 121 -23.30 19.49 -96.19
CA ILE A 121 -24.53 20.26 -96.40
C ILE A 121 -25.70 19.62 -95.66
N LEU A 122 -26.38 20.42 -94.85
CA LEU A 122 -27.68 20.09 -94.26
C LEU A 122 -28.82 20.51 -95.17
N THR A 123 -28.78 21.76 -95.66
CA THR A 123 -29.82 22.33 -96.52
C THR A 123 -29.23 23.36 -97.49
N SER A 124 -29.67 23.36 -98.74
CA SER A 124 -29.34 24.40 -99.73
C SER A 124 -30.62 24.98 -100.34
N GLN A 125 -30.71 26.31 -100.46
CA GLN A 125 -31.85 27.02 -101.04
C GLN A 125 -31.38 28.01 -102.10
N TYR A 126 -31.91 27.90 -103.33
CA TYR A 126 -31.69 28.89 -104.38
C TYR A 126 -32.53 30.15 -104.12
N LEU A 127 -31.91 31.33 -104.21
CA LEU A 127 -32.51 32.62 -103.87
C LEU A 127 -32.84 33.49 -105.11
N GLY A 128 -32.42 33.07 -106.31
CA GLY A 128 -32.49 33.88 -107.53
C GLY A 128 -31.15 34.54 -107.87
N ASP A 129 -31.01 35.07 -109.09
CA ASP A 129 -29.82 35.81 -109.56
C ASP A 129 -28.47 35.10 -109.31
N GLY A 130 -28.46 33.77 -109.45
CA GLY A 130 -27.28 32.95 -109.26
C GLY A 130 -26.82 32.85 -107.81
N GLU A 131 -27.70 33.04 -106.84
CA GLU A 131 -27.35 33.00 -105.42
C GLU A 131 -27.99 31.82 -104.67
N TYR A 132 -27.23 31.14 -103.80
CA TYR A 132 -27.73 30.07 -102.93
C TYR A 132 -27.39 30.34 -101.47
N SER A 133 -28.33 30.08 -100.57
CA SER A 133 -28.09 29.97 -99.12
C SER A 133 -27.85 28.52 -98.75
N VAL A 134 -26.69 28.21 -98.18
CA VAL A 134 -26.26 26.84 -97.87
C VAL A 134 -25.92 26.73 -96.39
N THR A 135 -26.64 25.89 -95.67
CA THR A 135 -26.37 25.55 -94.27
C THR A 135 -25.72 24.18 -94.19
N PHE A 136 -24.62 24.07 -93.46
CA PHE A 136 -23.85 22.83 -93.29
C PHE A 136 -23.48 22.60 -91.83
N LEU A 137 -23.18 21.35 -91.47
CA LEU A 137 -22.74 20.95 -90.14
C LEU A 137 -21.23 20.65 -90.14
N PRO A 138 -20.40 21.43 -89.46
CA PRO A 138 -18.98 21.11 -89.28
C PRO A 138 -18.78 19.79 -88.49
N PRO A 139 -17.60 19.15 -88.58
CA PRO A 139 -17.27 17.99 -87.76
C PRO A 139 -17.44 18.26 -86.26
N THR A 140 -17.90 17.26 -85.50
CA THR A 140 -18.19 17.44 -84.06
C THR A 140 -16.99 17.20 -83.15
N ARG A 141 -15.87 16.72 -83.69
CA ARG A 141 -14.62 16.57 -82.94
C ARG A 141 -13.97 17.94 -82.76
N ALA A 142 -13.63 18.31 -81.54
CA ALA A 142 -12.93 19.56 -81.28
C ALA A 142 -11.58 19.61 -82.00
N GLY A 143 -11.27 20.76 -82.62
CA GLY A 143 -10.05 20.95 -83.42
C GLY A 143 -10.27 21.84 -84.63
N SER A 144 -9.21 22.01 -85.42
CA SER A 144 -9.22 22.79 -86.65
C SER A 144 -9.57 21.89 -87.83
N HIS A 145 -10.62 22.22 -88.59
CA HIS A 145 -11.10 21.47 -89.74
C HIS A 145 -11.13 22.36 -90.97
N ALA A 146 -10.63 21.86 -92.10
CA ALA A 146 -10.69 22.58 -93.37
C ALA A 146 -11.96 22.15 -94.15
N VAL A 147 -12.72 23.13 -94.63
CA VAL A 147 -13.95 22.93 -95.39
C VAL A 147 -13.77 23.52 -96.78
N GLU A 148 -14.07 22.74 -97.82
CA GLU A 148 -13.93 23.13 -99.23
C GLU A 148 -15.29 23.45 -99.85
N TYR A 149 -15.30 24.42 -100.76
CA TYR A 149 -16.49 24.91 -101.44
C TYR A 149 -16.43 24.67 -102.95
N GLY A 150 -17.58 24.32 -103.53
CA GLY A 150 -17.68 24.09 -104.97
C GLY A 150 -19.12 24.04 -105.50
N LEU A 151 -19.24 23.72 -106.78
CA LEU A 151 -20.53 23.47 -107.45
C LEU A 151 -20.42 22.20 -108.28
N ASN A 152 -21.49 21.41 -108.34
CA ASN A 152 -21.59 20.24 -109.21
C ASN A 152 -20.39 19.29 -109.07
N ASN A 153 -19.95 19.09 -107.82
CA ASN A 153 -18.78 18.28 -107.46
C ASN A 153 -17.41 18.80 -107.95
N LEU A 154 -17.34 20.06 -108.39
CA LEU A 154 -16.10 20.75 -108.77
C LEU A 154 -15.82 21.87 -107.77
N LEU A 155 -14.60 21.91 -107.25
CA LEU A 155 -14.17 22.99 -106.36
C LEU A 155 -14.02 24.31 -107.12
N PHE A 156 -14.26 25.43 -106.43
CA PHE A 156 -13.92 26.74 -106.97
C PHE A 156 -12.41 26.88 -107.17
N PHE A 157 -12.03 27.52 -108.27
CA PHE A 157 -10.63 27.69 -108.66
C PHE A 157 -10.13 29.11 -108.36
N SER A 158 -10.98 30.13 -108.54
CA SER A 158 -10.70 31.51 -108.14
C SER A 158 -11.82 32.09 -107.30
N GLY A 159 -11.49 32.54 -106.08
CA GLY A 159 -12.43 32.92 -105.02
C GLY A 159 -12.13 32.18 -103.71
N THR A 160 -13.08 32.21 -102.76
CA THR A 160 -12.98 31.46 -101.49
C THR A 160 -13.16 29.95 -101.73
N GLN A 161 -12.05 29.24 -101.96
CA GLN A 161 -12.05 27.78 -102.24
C GLN A 161 -12.21 26.93 -100.97
N SER A 162 -11.72 27.41 -99.84
CA SER A 162 -11.82 26.72 -98.55
C SER A 162 -11.80 27.70 -97.38
N SER A 163 -12.35 27.30 -96.23
CA SER A 163 -12.20 28.01 -94.95
C SER A 163 -11.79 27.06 -93.83
N THR A 164 -11.23 27.61 -92.76
CA THR A 164 -10.89 26.86 -91.55
C THR A 164 -11.99 27.04 -90.51
N VAL A 165 -12.64 25.95 -90.11
CA VAL A 165 -13.61 25.94 -89.01
C VAL A 165 -12.94 25.36 -87.77
N ILE A 166 -12.77 26.19 -86.74
CA ILE A 166 -12.29 25.76 -85.43
C ILE A 166 -13.50 25.33 -84.60
N VAL A 167 -13.59 24.03 -84.37
CA VAL A 167 -14.64 23.44 -83.55
C VAL A 167 -14.15 23.44 -82.10
N VAL A 168 -14.83 24.18 -81.23
CA VAL A 168 -14.57 24.18 -79.79
C VAL A 168 -15.51 23.20 -79.09
N PRO A 169 -15.08 22.54 -78.00
CA PRO A 169 -15.94 21.66 -77.22
C PRO A 169 -17.20 22.38 -76.72
N GLY A 170 -18.32 21.65 -76.67
CA GLY A 170 -19.57 22.14 -76.09
C GLY A 170 -19.56 22.17 -74.55
N PRO A 171 -20.67 22.57 -73.92
CA PRO A 171 -20.80 22.56 -72.46
C PRO A 171 -20.65 21.14 -71.88
N ALA A 172 -20.16 21.06 -70.64
CA ALA A 172 -19.99 19.79 -69.95
C ALA A 172 -21.31 19.01 -69.87
N SER A 173 -21.26 17.74 -70.24
CA SER A 173 -22.37 16.80 -70.19
C SER A 173 -22.12 15.77 -69.12
N GLY A 174 -23.07 15.61 -68.19
CA GLY A 174 -23.03 14.53 -67.20
C GLY A 174 -22.92 13.19 -67.90
N SER A 175 -23.84 12.91 -68.83
CA SER A 175 -23.94 11.64 -69.56
C SER A 175 -22.70 11.17 -70.35
N ARG A 176 -21.70 12.05 -70.54
CA ARG A 176 -20.42 11.74 -71.20
C ARG A 176 -19.20 11.85 -70.29
N SER A 177 -19.34 12.48 -69.13
CA SER A 177 -18.26 12.62 -68.16
C SER A 177 -18.03 11.31 -67.40
N THR A 178 -16.80 11.05 -66.97
CA THR A 178 -16.39 9.76 -66.39
C THR A 178 -15.51 9.93 -65.16
N LEU A 179 -15.60 8.99 -64.22
CA LEU A 179 -14.68 8.87 -63.09
C LEU A 179 -13.28 8.46 -63.58
N VAL A 180 -12.24 9.16 -63.11
CA VAL A 180 -10.82 8.95 -63.47
C VAL A 180 -10.09 8.14 -62.40
N THR A 181 -10.55 8.20 -61.15
CA THR A 181 -10.00 7.39 -60.05
C THR A 181 -10.12 5.90 -60.38
N GLU A 182 -9.05 5.13 -60.17
CA GLU A 182 -9.04 3.69 -60.42
C GLU A 182 -10.15 2.98 -59.63
N VAL A 183 -11.05 2.32 -60.35
CA VAL A 183 -12.04 1.43 -59.75
C VAL A 183 -11.42 0.03 -59.70
N GLY A 184 -11.40 -0.60 -58.53
CA GLY A 184 -10.87 -1.96 -58.38
C GLY A 184 -11.59 -2.96 -59.28
N ALA A 185 -10.98 -4.13 -59.53
CA ALA A 185 -11.52 -5.16 -60.43
C ALA A 185 -12.93 -5.67 -60.06
N SER A 186 -13.37 -5.42 -58.82
CA SER A 186 -14.70 -5.73 -58.29
C SER A 186 -15.79 -4.72 -58.68
N GLY A 187 -15.44 -3.57 -59.25
CA GLY A 187 -16.37 -2.46 -59.51
C GLY A 187 -16.77 -1.68 -58.25
N VAL A 188 -16.14 -1.97 -57.10
CA VAL A 188 -16.39 -1.31 -55.81
C VAL A 188 -15.21 -0.41 -55.46
N LEU A 189 -15.51 0.77 -54.94
CA LEU A 189 -14.52 1.71 -54.43
C LEU A 189 -14.33 1.49 -52.92
N GLU A 190 -13.16 1.01 -52.52
CA GLU A 190 -12.83 0.75 -51.11
C GLU A 190 -12.43 2.05 -50.40
N LEU A 191 -12.97 2.25 -49.21
CA LEU A 191 -12.71 3.40 -48.34
C LEU A 191 -12.27 2.90 -46.96
N GLU A 192 -11.43 3.69 -46.29
CA GLU A 192 -11.18 3.55 -44.86
C GLU A 192 -12.00 4.59 -44.10
N THR A 193 -12.71 4.17 -43.05
CA THR A 193 -13.42 5.11 -42.19
C THR A 193 -12.46 6.14 -41.58
N SER A 194 -12.91 7.38 -41.47
CA SER A 194 -12.13 8.50 -40.90
C SER A 194 -10.89 8.91 -41.70
N VAL A 195 -10.73 8.41 -42.94
CA VAL A 195 -9.70 8.84 -43.90
C VAL A 195 -10.38 9.45 -45.13
N ALA A 196 -9.96 10.65 -45.53
CA ALA A 196 -10.50 11.31 -46.71
C ALA A 196 -9.96 10.66 -47.98
N SER A 197 -10.84 10.26 -48.89
CA SER A 197 -10.49 9.68 -50.20
C SER A 197 -10.86 10.63 -51.33
N THR A 198 -9.89 10.93 -52.19
CA THR A 198 -10.03 11.91 -53.28
C THR A 198 -10.54 11.27 -54.57
N PHE A 199 -11.58 11.87 -55.16
CA PHE A 199 -12.15 11.46 -56.45
C PHE A 199 -11.96 12.52 -57.52
N ARG A 200 -11.70 12.08 -58.76
CA ARG A 200 -11.47 12.95 -59.93
C ARG A 200 -12.40 12.59 -61.08
N ILE A 201 -13.11 13.56 -61.65
CA ILE A 201 -13.99 13.37 -62.83
C ILE A 201 -13.41 14.09 -64.04
N ALA A 202 -13.31 13.39 -65.16
CA ALA A 202 -13.01 13.97 -66.45
C ALA A 202 -14.29 14.51 -67.07
N LEU A 203 -14.30 15.82 -67.35
CA LEU A 203 -15.44 16.52 -67.93
C LEU A 203 -15.40 16.45 -69.45
N LYS A 204 -16.51 16.00 -70.06
CA LYS A 204 -16.66 15.91 -71.51
C LYS A 204 -17.95 16.55 -71.98
N ASP A 205 -17.98 17.01 -73.23
CA ASP A 205 -19.21 17.48 -73.88
C ASP A 205 -20.04 16.29 -74.44
N ASN A 206 -21.18 16.57 -75.07
CA ASN A 206 -22.06 15.55 -75.65
C ASN A 206 -21.43 14.71 -76.78
N TYR A 207 -20.30 15.16 -77.33
CA TYR A 207 -19.59 14.55 -78.46
C TYR A 207 -18.25 13.90 -78.04
N ASP A 208 -18.07 13.67 -76.74
CA ASP A 208 -16.88 13.03 -76.14
C ASP A 208 -15.60 13.88 -76.21
N ASN A 209 -15.72 15.19 -76.50
CA ASN A 209 -14.58 16.10 -76.42
C ASN A 209 -14.31 16.50 -74.97
N MET A 210 -13.05 16.63 -74.58
CA MET A 210 -12.69 17.27 -73.30
C MET A 210 -13.13 18.72 -73.34
N VAL A 211 -13.86 19.17 -72.32
CA VAL A 211 -14.36 20.55 -72.25
C VAL A 211 -13.19 21.54 -72.22
N SER A 212 -13.33 22.67 -72.89
CA SER A 212 -12.34 23.76 -72.83
C SER A 212 -12.59 24.74 -71.67
N GLN A 213 -13.79 24.71 -71.10
CA GLN A 213 -14.19 25.51 -69.95
C GLN A 213 -14.99 24.64 -68.98
N VAL A 214 -14.72 24.81 -67.68
CA VAL A 214 -15.46 24.10 -66.63
C VAL A 214 -16.83 24.75 -66.40
N PRO A 215 -17.87 23.96 -66.06
CA PRO A 215 -19.17 24.51 -65.71
C PRO A 215 -19.11 25.26 -64.36
N SER A 216 -20.15 26.04 -64.04
CA SER A 216 -20.28 26.60 -62.68
C SER A 216 -20.30 25.47 -61.65
N ILE A 217 -19.68 25.68 -60.48
CA ILE A 217 -19.67 24.68 -59.41
C ILE A 217 -21.08 24.33 -58.92
N ASP A 218 -22.04 25.25 -59.07
CA ASP A 218 -23.45 25.05 -58.70
C ASP A 218 -24.17 24.07 -59.64
N ALA A 219 -23.66 23.91 -60.87
CA ALA A 219 -24.17 22.93 -61.83
C ALA A 219 -23.72 21.49 -61.51
N VAL A 220 -22.80 21.33 -60.55
CA VAL A 220 -22.32 20.04 -60.09
C VAL A 220 -23.05 19.66 -58.81
N ARG A 221 -23.54 18.42 -58.72
CA ARG A 221 -24.09 17.84 -57.49
C ARG A 221 -23.37 16.54 -57.17
N VAL A 222 -22.75 16.47 -55.99
CA VAL A 222 -22.08 15.25 -55.51
C VAL A 222 -22.73 14.87 -54.19
N THR A 223 -23.24 13.65 -54.10
CA THR A 223 -23.91 13.13 -52.91
C THR A 223 -23.45 11.72 -52.60
N ILE A 224 -23.30 11.41 -51.33
CA ILE A 224 -23.08 10.06 -50.84
C ILE A 224 -24.34 9.61 -50.13
N ASN A 225 -24.85 8.43 -50.45
CA ASN A 225 -26.04 7.89 -49.80
C ASN A 225 -25.71 6.64 -48.99
N ARG A 226 -26.37 6.50 -47.82
CA ARG A 226 -26.37 5.30 -46.99
C ARG A 226 -27.81 4.87 -46.78
N GLY A 227 -28.29 3.93 -47.59
CA GLY A 227 -29.72 3.62 -47.63
C GLY A 227 -30.55 4.82 -48.10
N ILE A 228 -31.39 5.38 -47.24
CA ILE A 228 -32.26 6.53 -47.54
C ILE A 228 -31.60 7.87 -47.16
N GLU A 229 -30.57 7.84 -46.31
CA GLU A 229 -29.86 9.05 -45.88
C GLU A 229 -28.91 9.54 -46.97
N THR A 230 -29.00 10.83 -47.31
CA THR A 230 -28.21 11.50 -48.34
C THR A 230 -27.31 12.57 -47.72
N PHE A 231 -26.01 12.46 -47.95
CA PHE A 231 -24.98 13.37 -47.45
C PHE A 231 -24.39 14.17 -48.62
N PRO A 232 -24.54 15.50 -48.66
CA PRO A 232 -23.95 16.31 -49.72
C PRO A 232 -22.44 16.47 -49.52
N VAL A 233 -21.66 16.29 -50.60
CA VAL A 233 -20.23 16.60 -50.61
C VAL A 233 -20.08 18.05 -51.06
N ASN A 234 -19.91 18.96 -50.09
CA ASN A 234 -19.88 20.40 -50.37
C ASN A 234 -18.51 20.88 -50.87
N ALA A 235 -17.42 20.29 -50.36
CA ALA A 235 -16.06 20.61 -50.75
C ALA A 235 -15.75 19.98 -52.12
N ARG A 236 -16.00 20.77 -53.17
CA ARG A 236 -15.79 20.40 -54.58
C ARG A 236 -15.05 21.54 -55.25
N GLN A 237 -14.06 21.22 -56.05
CA GLN A 237 -13.27 22.21 -56.76
C GLN A 237 -12.91 21.71 -58.15
N PHE A 238 -12.52 22.62 -59.03
CA PHE A 238 -11.91 22.26 -60.29
C PHE A 238 -10.39 22.38 -60.19
N GLU A 239 -9.69 21.31 -60.54
CA GLU A 239 -8.24 21.31 -60.73
C GLU A 239 -7.96 21.21 -62.23
N GLY A 240 -7.68 22.34 -62.87
CA GLY A 240 -7.65 22.42 -64.33
C GLY A 240 -9.04 22.18 -64.94
N LEU A 241 -9.15 21.17 -65.80
CA LEU A 241 -10.40 20.79 -66.49
C LEU A 241 -11.09 19.57 -65.83
N GLN A 242 -10.67 19.19 -64.63
CA GLN A 242 -11.24 18.06 -63.88
C GLN A 242 -11.97 18.56 -62.62
N LEU A 243 -13.08 17.92 -62.30
CA LEU A 243 -13.74 18.08 -61.00
C LEU A 243 -13.07 17.19 -59.97
N VAL A 244 -12.72 17.75 -58.81
CA VAL A 244 -12.06 17.07 -57.70
C VAL A 244 -12.85 17.28 -56.42
N PHE A 245 -13.06 16.22 -55.64
CA PHE A 245 -13.71 16.28 -54.33
C PHE A 245 -13.25 15.15 -53.43
N ASP A 246 -13.32 15.38 -52.12
CA ASP A 246 -12.97 14.40 -51.11
C ASP A 246 -14.22 13.81 -50.46
N VAL A 247 -14.17 12.51 -50.21
CA VAL A 247 -15.21 11.78 -49.47
C VAL A 247 -14.61 11.29 -48.15
N LEU A 248 -15.26 11.65 -47.05
CA LEU A 248 -14.95 11.18 -45.71
C LEU A 248 -16.19 10.51 -45.12
N VAL A 249 -16.05 9.25 -44.70
CA VAL A 249 -17.12 8.48 -44.05
C VAL A 249 -16.70 8.10 -42.64
N GLU A 250 -17.57 8.33 -41.66
CA GLU A 250 -17.26 8.06 -40.25
C GLU A 250 -17.63 6.63 -39.80
N ASN A 251 -18.49 5.94 -40.56
CA ASN A 251 -19.01 4.62 -40.21
C ASN A 251 -18.69 3.59 -41.30
N GLY A 252 -18.46 2.34 -40.90
CA GLY A 252 -18.29 1.24 -41.85
C GLY A 252 -19.61 0.85 -42.51
N GLY A 253 -19.51 0.26 -43.71
CA GLY A 253 -20.64 -0.24 -44.47
C GLY A 253 -20.65 0.21 -45.93
N THR A 254 -21.74 -0.12 -46.63
CA THR A 254 -21.90 0.19 -48.05
C THR A 254 -22.55 1.56 -48.25
N TYR A 255 -21.96 2.37 -49.12
CA TYR A 255 -22.48 3.67 -49.54
C TYR A 255 -22.61 3.72 -51.07
N THR A 256 -23.35 4.70 -51.59
CA THR A 256 -23.38 4.99 -53.02
C THR A 256 -22.97 6.43 -53.29
N LEU A 257 -22.02 6.65 -54.20
CA LEU A 257 -21.57 7.96 -54.65
C LEU A 257 -22.30 8.34 -55.94
N SER A 258 -23.13 9.38 -55.88
CA SER A 258 -23.79 9.95 -57.05
C SER A 258 -23.13 11.27 -57.44
N VAL A 259 -22.79 11.41 -58.71
CA VAL A 259 -22.22 12.63 -59.28
C VAL A 259 -23.05 13.05 -60.48
N ARG A 260 -23.54 14.30 -60.45
CA ARG A 260 -24.31 14.93 -61.53
C ARG A 260 -23.67 16.22 -62.00
N ILE A 261 -23.76 16.47 -63.29
CA ILE A 261 -23.32 17.70 -63.95
C ILE A 261 -24.45 18.17 -64.85
N ASN A 262 -24.91 19.41 -64.68
CA ASN A 262 -26.06 19.96 -65.41
C ASN A 262 -27.31 19.07 -65.31
N ASP A 263 -27.59 18.56 -64.11
CA ASP A 263 -28.68 17.64 -63.76
C ASP A 263 -28.63 16.22 -64.34
N ASP A 264 -27.63 15.90 -65.18
CA ASP A 264 -27.39 14.54 -65.68
C ASP A 264 -26.37 13.77 -64.83
N ASP A 265 -26.65 12.49 -64.56
CA ASP A 265 -25.71 11.57 -63.91
C ASP A 265 -24.51 11.28 -64.82
N ILE A 266 -23.31 11.24 -64.22
CA ILE A 266 -22.11 10.81 -64.96
C ILE A 266 -22.12 9.32 -65.27
N ILE A 267 -21.34 8.90 -66.25
CA ILE A 267 -21.22 7.48 -66.60
C ILE A 267 -20.71 6.70 -65.38
N GLY A 268 -21.50 5.74 -64.92
CA GLY A 268 -21.21 4.91 -63.74
C GLY A 268 -21.81 5.43 -62.42
N SER A 269 -22.39 6.62 -62.39
CA SER A 269 -23.15 7.12 -61.23
C SER A 269 -24.51 6.38 -61.13
N PRO A 270 -24.91 5.88 -59.95
CA PRO A 270 -24.17 5.89 -58.68
C PRO A 270 -23.10 4.78 -58.58
N PHE A 271 -21.92 5.11 -58.06
CA PHE A 271 -20.84 4.15 -57.78
C PHE A 271 -21.01 3.52 -56.39
N VAL A 272 -20.71 2.23 -56.23
CA VAL A 272 -20.74 1.55 -54.92
C VAL A 272 -19.44 1.79 -54.17
N LEU A 273 -19.53 2.30 -52.95
CA LEU A 273 -18.43 2.48 -52.01
C LEU A 273 -18.54 1.43 -50.89
N SER A 274 -17.42 0.82 -50.49
CA SER A 274 -17.33 -0.08 -49.34
C SER A 274 -16.37 0.54 -48.31
N ALA A 275 -16.89 0.93 -47.15
CA ALA A 275 -16.09 1.51 -46.09
C ALA A 275 -15.75 0.45 -45.03
N SER A 276 -14.47 0.14 -44.87
CA SER A 276 -13.98 -0.76 -43.82
C SER A 276 -13.60 0.03 -42.56
N THR A 277 -13.95 -0.51 -41.38
CA THR A 277 -13.67 0.15 -40.11
C THR A 277 -12.34 -0.33 -39.53
N THR A 278 -11.48 0.63 -39.16
CA THR A 278 -10.22 0.36 -38.46
C THR A 278 -10.39 0.53 -36.95
N CYS A 279 -10.33 -0.58 -36.20
CA CYS A 279 -10.39 -0.57 -34.74
C CYS A 279 -9.00 -0.38 -34.14
N LEU A 280 -8.80 0.72 -33.42
CA LEU A 280 -7.56 0.99 -32.68
C LEU A 280 -7.40 0.06 -31.46
N PRO A 281 -6.17 -0.09 -30.93
CA PRO A 281 -5.92 -0.77 -29.65
C PRO A 281 -6.89 -0.31 -28.56
N GLY A 282 -7.39 -1.28 -27.79
CA GLY A 282 -8.45 -1.10 -26.79
C GLY A 282 -9.85 -1.46 -27.29
N SER A 283 -10.01 -1.72 -28.59
CA SER A 283 -11.25 -2.19 -29.19
C SER A 283 -11.03 -3.44 -30.03
N ARG A 284 -12.12 -4.17 -30.29
CA ARG A 284 -12.16 -5.30 -31.22
C ARG A 284 -13.22 -5.10 -32.30
N VAL A 285 -13.02 -5.77 -33.43
CA VAL A 285 -13.98 -5.82 -34.54
C VAL A 285 -15.17 -6.70 -34.13
N LEU A 286 -16.40 -6.19 -34.26
CA LEU A 286 -17.61 -6.97 -34.00
C LEU A 286 -18.11 -7.69 -35.26
N ASP A 287 -18.42 -6.93 -36.32
CA ASP A 287 -19.02 -7.42 -37.57
C ASP A 287 -18.33 -6.88 -38.83
N GLY A 288 -17.03 -6.57 -38.76
CA GLY A 288 -16.23 -6.00 -39.86
C GLY A 288 -16.52 -4.51 -40.17
N THR A 289 -17.55 -3.93 -39.55
CA THR A 289 -18.03 -2.56 -39.81
C THR A 289 -18.22 -1.73 -38.53
N SER A 290 -17.94 -2.33 -37.36
CA SER A 290 -18.08 -1.66 -36.06
C SER A 290 -17.03 -2.14 -35.06
N CYS A 291 -16.60 -1.23 -34.20
CA CYS A 291 -15.65 -1.48 -33.12
C CYS A 291 -16.36 -1.46 -31.78
N VAL A 292 -16.03 -2.43 -30.92
CA VAL A 292 -16.50 -2.47 -29.53
C VAL A 292 -15.30 -2.43 -28.60
N ALA A 293 -15.35 -1.56 -27.60
CA ALA A 293 -14.30 -1.46 -26.59
C ALA A 293 -14.16 -2.79 -25.83
N CYS A 294 -12.94 -3.15 -25.47
CA CYS A 294 -12.68 -4.30 -24.62
C CYS A 294 -13.40 -4.15 -23.26
N SER A 295 -14.06 -5.23 -22.82
CA SER A 295 -14.76 -5.27 -21.53
C SER A 295 -13.78 -5.20 -20.35
N PRO A 296 -14.24 -4.85 -19.14
CA PRO A 296 -13.39 -4.86 -17.96
C PRO A 296 -12.67 -6.22 -17.80
N GLY A 297 -11.39 -6.16 -17.42
CA GLY A 297 -10.54 -7.35 -17.30
C GLY A 297 -9.97 -7.90 -18.62
N SER A 298 -10.10 -7.17 -19.73
CA SER A 298 -9.52 -7.53 -21.04
C SER A 298 -8.90 -6.33 -21.75
N TYR A 299 -7.97 -6.57 -22.68
CA TYR A 299 -7.26 -5.54 -23.44
C TYR A 299 -7.07 -5.94 -24.91
N SER A 300 -6.68 -4.99 -25.76
CA SER A 300 -6.27 -5.21 -27.15
C SER A 300 -5.12 -4.26 -27.48
N ASP A 301 -3.96 -4.77 -27.87
CA ASP A 301 -2.77 -3.98 -28.22
C ASP A 301 -2.47 -3.95 -29.73
N THR A 302 -3.30 -4.61 -30.53
CA THR A 302 -3.19 -4.66 -31.99
C THR A 302 -4.34 -3.92 -32.67
N ILE A 303 -4.05 -3.30 -33.80
CA ILE A 303 -5.09 -2.74 -34.68
C ILE A 303 -5.94 -3.89 -35.25
N ASN A 304 -7.25 -3.70 -35.35
CA ASN A 304 -8.23 -4.66 -35.87
C ASN A 304 -8.22 -6.00 -35.13
N ALA A 305 -8.03 -5.98 -33.81
CA ALA A 305 -8.11 -7.19 -32.99
C ALA A 305 -9.47 -7.89 -33.18
N VAL A 306 -9.43 -9.21 -33.38
CA VAL A 306 -10.63 -10.05 -33.51
C VAL A 306 -11.25 -10.33 -32.13
N THR A 307 -10.40 -10.47 -31.11
CA THR A 307 -10.79 -10.74 -29.73
C THR A 307 -9.96 -9.89 -28.79
N CYS A 308 -10.54 -9.48 -27.66
CA CYS A 308 -9.78 -8.87 -26.57
C CYS A 308 -9.11 -9.98 -25.74
N THR A 309 -7.83 -9.82 -25.47
CA THR A 309 -7.04 -10.72 -24.63
C THR A 309 -7.38 -10.49 -23.17
N GLY A 310 -7.56 -11.57 -22.40
CA GLY A 310 -7.78 -11.48 -20.96
C GLY A 310 -6.56 -10.89 -20.24
N CYS A 311 -6.79 -10.06 -19.22
CA CYS A 311 -5.73 -9.64 -18.33
C CYS A 311 -5.13 -10.87 -17.59
N PRO A 312 -3.83 -10.83 -17.24
CA PRO A 312 -3.18 -11.90 -16.48
C PRO A 312 -3.89 -12.24 -15.16
N ALA A 313 -3.62 -13.42 -14.59
CA ALA A 313 -4.28 -13.86 -13.36
C ALA A 313 -4.22 -12.82 -12.23
N PHE A 314 -5.33 -12.63 -11.53
CA PHE A 314 -5.48 -11.66 -10.42
C PHE A 314 -5.23 -10.19 -10.80
N THR A 315 -5.32 -9.85 -12.08
CA THR A 315 -5.34 -8.47 -12.57
C THR A 315 -6.66 -8.12 -13.24
N THR A 316 -6.92 -6.82 -13.37
CA THR A 316 -8.07 -6.28 -14.10
C THR A 316 -7.67 -5.00 -14.83
N ALA A 317 -8.45 -4.61 -15.82
CA ALA A 317 -8.32 -3.33 -16.50
C ALA A 317 -9.70 -2.70 -16.70
N GLY A 318 -9.73 -1.38 -16.86
CA GLY A 318 -10.94 -0.65 -17.23
C GLY A 318 -11.40 -0.98 -18.65
N THR A 319 -12.59 -0.52 -19.01
CA THR A 319 -13.11 -0.62 -20.39
C THR A 319 -12.16 0.07 -21.38
N GLY A 320 -11.92 -0.56 -22.52
CA GLY A 320 -11.11 0.03 -23.59
C GLY A 320 -9.59 -0.03 -23.37
N ALA A 321 -9.09 -0.97 -22.57
CA ALA A 321 -7.66 -1.09 -22.28
C ALA A 321 -6.83 -1.42 -23.54
N SER A 322 -5.90 -0.53 -23.91
CA SER A 322 -5.12 -0.63 -25.14
C SER A 322 -3.80 -1.40 -25.03
N SER A 323 -3.49 -1.95 -23.85
CA SER A 323 -2.28 -2.73 -23.62
C SER A 323 -2.40 -3.60 -22.36
N TRP A 324 -1.68 -4.71 -22.32
CA TRP A 324 -1.50 -5.51 -21.10
C TRP A 324 -0.94 -4.67 -19.93
N ARG A 325 -0.21 -3.58 -20.21
CA ARG A 325 0.33 -2.66 -19.21
C ARG A 325 -0.76 -1.90 -18.43
N ASN A 326 -1.96 -1.80 -18.99
CA ASN A 326 -3.14 -1.24 -18.34
C ASN A 326 -3.77 -2.19 -17.31
N CYS A 327 -3.46 -3.50 -17.36
CA CYS A 327 -3.89 -4.44 -16.33
C CYS A 327 -3.16 -4.14 -15.01
N SER A 328 -3.93 -4.03 -13.93
CA SER A 328 -3.48 -3.75 -12.56
C SER A 328 -4.00 -4.81 -11.60
N CYS A 329 -3.31 -5.04 -10.47
CA CYS A 329 -3.70 -6.09 -9.53
C CYS A 329 -5.08 -5.82 -8.91
N LEU A 330 -5.83 -6.88 -8.64
CA LEU A 330 -7.00 -6.81 -7.78
C LEU A 330 -6.60 -6.52 -6.32
N PRO A 331 -7.52 -6.02 -5.47
CA PRO A 331 -7.27 -5.91 -4.03
C PRO A 331 -6.81 -7.24 -3.42
N LEU A 332 -5.90 -7.20 -2.43
CA LEU A 332 -5.22 -8.37 -1.83
C LEU A 332 -4.16 -9.05 -2.73
N PHE A 333 -3.84 -8.48 -3.89
CA PHE A 333 -2.78 -8.98 -4.77
C PHE A 333 -1.79 -7.88 -5.16
N TRP A 334 -0.56 -8.27 -5.52
CA TRP A 334 0.51 -7.36 -5.95
C TRP A 334 1.41 -8.01 -7.02
N PHE A 335 2.27 -7.27 -7.70
CA PHE A 335 3.03 -7.78 -8.85
C PHE A 335 4.17 -8.77 -8.52
N GLY A 336 4.44 -9.04 -7.24
CA GLY A 336 5.59 -9.84 -6.83
C GLY A 336 6.91 -9.07 -6.99
N SER A 337 8.01 -9.70 -6.58
CA SER A 337 9.35 -9.18 -6.87
C SER A 337 9.73 -9.52 -8.32
N GLY A 338 10.11 -8.51 -9.10
CA GLY A 338 10.59 -8.63 -10.49
C GLY A 338 9.83 -7.76 -11.49
N ASP A 339 10.26 -7.85 -12.76
CA ASP A 339 9.68 -7.07 -13.84
C ASP A 339 8.29 -7.59 -14.24
N ARG A 340 7.40 -6.64 -14.56
CA ARG A 340 6.07 -6.95 -15.08
C ARG A 340 6.19 -7.53 -16.50
N SER A 341 5.42 -8.57 -16.79
CA SER A 341 5.32 -9.19 -18.12
C SER A 341 3.87 -9.56 -18.44
N ALA A 342 3.57 -9.79 -19.72
CA ALA A 342 2.23 -10.13 -20.18
C ALA A 342 1.75 -11.51 -19.70
N ASP A 343 2.68 -12.40 -19.31
CA ASP A 343 2.34 -13.77 -18.89
C ASP A 343 2.31 -13.95 -17.36
N ARG A 344 2.75 -12.94 -16.60
CA ARG A 344 2.83 -13.01 -15.13
C ARG A 344 1.67 -12.25 -14.49
N GLY A 345 0.81 -13.00 -13.79
CA GLY A 345 -0.25 -12.46 -12.94
C GLY A 345 0.26 -11.90 -11.60
N CYS A 346 -0.65 -11.35 -10.81
CA CYS A 346 -0.32 -10.87 -9.47
C CYS A 346 -0.27 -12.01 -8.45
N GLU A 347 0.58 -11.86 -7.44
CA GLU A 347 0.76 -12.77 -6.32
C GLU A 347 -0.11 -12.35 -5.13
N PRO A 348 -0.54 -13.29 -4.26
CA PRO A 348 -1.29 -12.96 -3.06
C PRO A 348 -0.47 -12.05 -2.13
N CYS A 349 -1.17 -11.18 -1.40
CA CYS A 349 -0.53 -10.23 -0.49
C CYS A 349 0.33 -10.97 0.57
N PRO A 350 1.57 -10.53 0.81
CA PRO A 350 2.43 -11.12 1.83
C PRO A 350 1.81 -11.04 3.23
N ILE A 351 2.11 -12.03 4.08
CA ILE A 351 1.67 -12.02 5.47
C ILE A 351 2.24 -10.79 6.17
N GLY A 352 1.39 -10.02 6.85
CA GLY A 352 1.80 -8.79 7.54
C GLY A 352 1.77 -7.53 6.66
N ALA A 353 1.31 -7.64 5.41
CA ALA A 353 1.12 -6.50 4.51
C ALA A 353 -0.36 -6.24 4.20
N GLU A 354 -0.63 -5.00 3.79
CA GLU A 354 -1.86 -4.58 3.14
C GLU A 354 -1.58 -4.23 1.67
N CYS A 355 -2.33 -4.88 0.78
CA CYS A 355 -2.24 -4.66 -0.65
C CYS A 355 -3.55 -4.04 -1.15
N ALA A 356 -3.52 -2.74 -1.44
CA ALA A 356 -4.66 -2.03 -2.05
C ALA A 356 -4.99 -2.54 -3.47
N GLY A 357 -4.07 -3.30 -4.08
CA GLY A 357 -4.12 -3.69 -5.48
C GLY A 357 -3.51 -2.61 -6.37
N GLY A 358 -3.93 -2.54 -7.62
CA GLY A 358 -3.44 -1.54 -8.55
C GLY A 358 -1.99 -1.81 -8.99
N LYS A 359 -1.15 -0.79 -8.89
CA LYS A 359 0.30 -0.84 -9.22
C LYS A 359 1.19 -0.55 -8.02
N GLU A 360 0.60 -0.40 -6.84
CA GLU A 360 1.33 -0.03 -5.63
C GLU A 360 2.00 -1.26 -5.01
N ALA A 361 3.14 -1.04 -4.36
CA ALA A 361 3.81 -2.07 -3.58
C ALA A 361 3.04 -2.35 -2.27
N PRO A 362 3.10 -3.59 -1.74
CA PRO A 362 2.52 -3.92 -0.45
C PRO A 362 3.03 -2.97 0.64
N GLN A 363 2.14 -2.53 1.51
CA GLN A 363 2.47 -1.67 2.65
C GLN A 363 2.38 -2.47 3.94
N PRO A 364 3.13 -2.14 5.00
CA PRO A 364 2.98 -2.83 6.29
C PRO A 364 1.56 -2.70 6.83
N ALA A 365 0.95 -3.82 7.22
CA ALA A 365 -0.31 -3.79 7.95
C ALA A 365 -0.11 -3.19 9.36
N PRO A 366 -1.16 -2.69 10.02
CA PRO A 366 -1.09 -2.30 11.43
C PRO A 366 -0.50 -3.43 12.28
N GLY A 367 0.47 -3.11 13.13
CA GLY A 367 1.24 -4.06 13.92
C GLY A 367 2.44 -4.71 13.24
N TYR A 368 2.68 -4.42 11.96
CA TYR A 368 3.83 -4.91 11.19
C TYR A 368 4.71 -3.76 10.71
N SER A 369 5.98 -4.07 10.44
CA SER A 369 6.94 -3.16 9.81
C SER A 369 7.63 -3.88 8.65
N GLU A 370 8.09 -3.12 7.66
CA GLU A 370 8.83 -3.64 6.52
C GLU A 370 10.31 -3.76 6.87
N GLN A 371 10.92 -4.88 6.49
CA GLN A 371 12.34 -5.10 6.56
C GLN A 371 12.80 -5.97 5.40
N ASP A 372 13.70 -5.43 4.57
CA ASP A 372 14.29 -6.12 3.41
C ASP A 372 13.24 -6.74 2.46
N GLY A 373 12.10 -6.04 2.27
CA GLY A 373 10.97 -6.50 1.46
C GLY A 373 10.08 -7.57 2.11
N SER A 374 10.32 -7.91 3.38
CA SER A 374 9.47 -8.78 4.20
C SER A 374 8.73 -7.98 5.28
N PHE A 375 7.56 -8.46 5.70
CA PHE A 375 6.76 -7.80 6.73
C PHE A 375 6.82 -8.60 8.02
N VAL A 376 7.43 -8.00 9.04
CA VAL A 376 7.69 -8.65 10.32
C VAL A 376 6.87 -8.00 11.41
N LEU A 377 6.39 -8.82 12.35
CA LEU A 377 5.59 -8.33 13.46
C LEU A 377 6.42 -7.37 14.31
N CYS A 378 5.88 -6.20 14.58
CA CYS A 378 6.53 -5.24 15.46
C CYS A 378 6.63 -5.82 16.89
N PRO A 379 7.73 -5.57 17.62
CA PRO A 379 7.83 -5.94 19.03
C PRO A 379 6.64 -5.43 19.86
N ARG A 380 6.08 -4.29 19.44
CA ARG A 380 4.86 -3.69 19.99
C ARG A 380 3.85 -3.47 18.84
N PRO A 381 2.87 -4.36 18.66
CA PRO A 381 1.90 -4.22 17.58
C PRO A 381 1.13 -2.89 17.61
N SER A 382 0.83 -2.35 18.78
CA SER A 382 0.15 -1.05 18.93
C SER A 382 1.02 0.16 18.55
N ALA A 383 2.35 0.01 18.46
CA ALA A 383 3.26 1.09 18.10
C ALA A 383 3.38 1.28 16.58
N CYS A 384 3.10 0.24 15.80
CA CYS A 384 3.13 0.28 14.34
C CYS A 384 1.71 0.56 13.81
N ALA A 385 1.47 1.78 13.34
CA ALA A 385 0.16 2.20 12.84
C ALA A 385 -0.18 1.63 11.45
N GLY A 386 0.77 0.95 10.80
CA GLY A 386 0.67 0.49 9.42
C GLY A 386 1.23 1.52 8.42
N SER A 387 1.34 1.14 7.15
CA SER A 387 1.93 1.95 6.07
C SER A 387 3.34 2.49 6.39
N GLY A 388 4.12 1.73 7.17
CA GLY A 388 5.46 2.14 7.62
C GLY A 388 5.48 3.30 8.62
N ARG A 389 4.33 3.68 9.19
CA ARG A 389 4.22 4.78 10.16
C ARG A 389 4.15 4.28 11.59
N CYS A 390 4.76 5.05 12.49
CA CYS A 390 4.61 4.86 13.92
C CYS A 390 3.35 5.54 14.45
N ALA A 391 2.74 4.92 15.46
CA ALA A 391 1.69 5.53 16.25
C ALA A 391 2.21 6.76 16.99
N GLN A 392 1.30 7.64 17.42
CA GLN A 392 1.66 8.85 18.17
C GLN A 392 2.45 8.51 19.43
N GLY A 393 3.56 9.22 19.67
CA GLY A 393 4.45 8.98 20.82
C GLY A 393 5.60 8.00 20.52
N TYR A 394 5.59 7.34 19.36
CA TYR A 394 6.60 6.36 18.94
C TYR A 394 7.38 6.84 17.71
N SER A 395 8.63 6.39 17.60
CA SER A 395 9.59 6.74 16.56
C SER A 395 10.67 5.65 16.42
N GLY A 396 11.60 5.83 15.48
CA GLY A 396 12.70 4.88 15.25
C GLY A 396 12.29 3.64 14.46
N SER A 397 13.24 2.73 14.24
CA SER A 397 13.01 1.46 13.54
C SER A 397 12.05 0.58 14.36
N PHE A 398 11.08 -0.07 13.70
CA PHE A 398 10.02 -0.84 14.36
C PHE A 398 9.20 -0.07 15.40
N CYS A 399 9.27 1.27 15.39
CA CYS A 399 8.56 2.14 16.33
C CYS A 399 8.89 1.85 17.81
N THR A 400 10.13 1.48 18.09
CA THR A 400 10.58 1.06 19.42
C THR A 400 11.03 2.20 20.32
N THR A 401 11.28 3.39 19.78
CA THR A 401 11.81 4.55 20.49
C THR A 401 10.69 5.53 20.83
N CYS A 402 10.58 5.97 22.08
CA CYS A 402 9.63 7.03 22.43
C CYS A 402 10.06 8.37 21.83
N SER A 403 9.13 9.10 21.22
CA SER A 403 9.39 10.43 20.67
C SER A 403 9.59 11.47 21.78
N ASP A 404 10.18 12.61 21.45
CA ASP A 404 10.38 13.71 22.39
C ASP A 404 9.09 14.10 23.13
N GLY A 405 9.18 14.31 24.44
CA GLY A 405 8.03 14.60 25.30
C GLY A 405 7.21 13.38 25.71
N TYR A 406 7.67 12.16 25.40
CA TYR A 406 7.11 10.90 25.89
C TYR A 406 8.17 10.10 26.65
N TYR A 407 7.74 9.31 27.64
CA TYR A 407 8.58 8.38 28.39
C TYR A 407 8.00 6.97 28.31
N ARG A 408 8.83 5.97 28.60
CA ARG A 408 8.45 4.56 28.51
C ARG A 408 7.91 4.02 29.83
N THR A 409 6.81 3.28 29.76
CA THR A 409 6.23 2.57 30.91
C THR A 409 6.73 1.11 30.98
N SER A 410 6.42 0.40 32.07
CA SER A 410 6.91 -0.97 32.33
C SER A 410 6.40 -2.02 31.34
N ASP A 411 5.27 -1.77 30.68
CA ASP A 411 4.74 -2.53 29.53
C ASP A 411 5.45 -2.18 28.20
N GLY A 412 6.37 -1.22 28.22
CA GLY A 412 7.04 -0.69 27.03
C GLY A 412 6.23 0.36 26.27
N ALA A 413 5.03 0.74 26.71
CA ALA A 413 4.27 1.79 26.02
C ALA A 413 4.91 3.17 26.22
N CYS A 414 4.75 4.07 25.24
CA CYS A 414 5.19 5.45 25.35
C CYS A 414 4.04 6.34 25.83
N LYS A 415 4.22 7.06 26.94
CA LYS A 415 3.23 8.00 27.51
C LYS A 415 3.77 9.42 27.57
N ALA A 416 2.88 10.41 27.41
CA ALA A 416 3.26 11.82 27.44
C ALA A 416 3.83 12.23 28.81
N CYS A 417 4.88 13.05 28.78
CA CYS A 417 5.53 13.60 29.96
C CYS A 417 4.60 14.54 30.75
N PRO A 418 4.69 14.55 32.09
CA PRO A 418 3.95 15.52 32.91
C PRO A 418 4.44 16.96 32.66
N PRO A 419 3.60 17.98 32.89
CA PRO A 419 3.92 19.38 32.54
C PRO A 419 5.11 19.98 33.31
N ASN A 420 5.54 19.40 34.44
CA ASN A 420 6.71 19.86 35.19
C ASN A 420 7.57 18.67 35.67
N PRO A 421 8.37 18.04 34.79
CA PRO A 421 9.16 16.86 35.14
C PRO A 421 10.24 17.16 36.19
N GLY A 422 10.78 18.39 36.20
CA GLY A 422 11.77 18.83 37.19
C GLY A 422 11.21 18.86 38.62
N GLY A 423 9.95 19.27 38.79
CA GLY A 423 9.28 19.25 40.10
C GLY A 423 9.11 17.83 40.66
N VAL A 424 8.79 16.87 39.79
CA VAL A 424 8.65 15.46 40.18
C VAL A 424 10.01 14.88 40.58
N PHE A 425 11.06 15.17 39.80
CA PHE A 425 12.43 14.75 40.13
C PHE A 425 12.90 15.32 41.48
N ALA A 426 12.65 16.59 41.76
CA ALA A 426 12.99 17.21 43.05
C ALA A 426 12.25 16.54 44.23
N ALA A 427 10.97 16.20 44.06
CA ALA A 427 10.20 15.50 45.09
C ALA A 427 10.79 14.11 45.41
N VAL A 428 11.31 13.39 44.41
CA VAL A 428 12.01 12.10 44.63
C VAL A 428 13.26 12.29 45.46
N VAL A 429 14.09 13.27 45.12
CA VAL A 429 15.32 13.54 45.87
C VAL A 429 14.99 13.88 47.32
N ILE A 430 13.96 14.71 47.56
CA ILE A 430 13.49 15.03 48.92
C ILE A 430 13.01 13.77 49.65
N ALA A 431 12.22 12.92 48.99
CA ALA A 431 11.74 11.67 49.56
C ALA A 431 12.89 10.71 49.91
N LEU A 432 13.91 10.60 49.05
CA LEU A 432 15.11 9.78 49.29
C LEU A 432 15.90 10.29 50.50
N VAL A 433 16.09 11.61 50.62
CA VAL A 433 16.76 12.22 51.78
C VAL A 433 15.96 11.97 53.06
N ALA A 434 14.63 12.16 53.03
CA ALA A 434 13.76 11.90 54.17
C ALA A 434 13.80 10.41 54.59
N LEU A 435 13.71 9.48 53.65
CA LEU A 435 13.82 8.04 53.89
C LEU A 435 15.18 7.66 54.47
N SER A 436 16.26 8.27 53.99
CA SER A 436 17.61 8.03 54.53
C SER A 436 17.75 8.49 55.99
N MET A 437 17.09 9.59 56.37
CA MET A 437 17.05 10.06 57.75
C MET A 437 16.24 9.12 58.64
N VAL A 438 15.06 8.68 58.18
CA VAL A 438 14.24 7.69 58.90
C VAL A 438 15.03 6.38 59.10
N GLY A 439 15.72 5.92 58.06
CA GLY A 439 16.59 4.74 58.13
C GLY A 439 17.72 4.91 59.14
N ALA A 440 18.40 6.06 59.16
CA ALA A 440 19.46 6.34 60.12
C ALA A 440 18.95 6.38 61.56
N VAL A 441 17.83 7.07 61.81
CA VAL A 441 17.18 7.13 63.13
C VAL A 441 16.74 5.73 63.58
N PHE A 442 16.20 4.92 62.66
CA PHE A 442 15.80 3.55 62.95
C PHE A 442 17.00 2.69 63.33
N VAL A 443 18.06 2.65 62.51
CA VAL A 443 19.28 1.90 62.82
C VAL A 443 19.89 2.38 64.14
N ALA A 444 19.91 3.69 64.39
CA ALA A 444 20.43 4.27 65.63
C ALA A 444 19.63 3.79 66.84
N TRP A 445 18.30 3.79 66.73
CA TRP A 445 17.40 3.26 67.76
C TRP A 445 17.65 1.77 68.03
N VAL A 446 17.84 0.96 66.98
CA VAL A 446 18.16 -0.47 67.12
C VAL A 446 19.49 -0.68 67.84
N VAL A 447 20.53 0.06 67.44
CA VAL A 447 21.86 -0.01 68.04
C VAL A 447 21.80 0.43 69.51
N MET A 448 21.22 1.59 69.82
CA MET A 448 21.09 2.08 71.19
C MET A 448 20.38 1.07 72.10
N ARG A 449 19.31 0.46 71.60
CA ARG A 449 18.56 -0.54 72.37
C ARG A 449 19.32 -1.85 72.57
N SER A 450 20.18 -2.23 71.62
CA SER A 450 21.08 -3.38 71.79
C SER A 450 22.17 -3.12 72.85
N LEU A 451 22.61 -1.87 72.99
CA LEU A 451 23.56 -1.43 74.02
C LEU A 451 22.90 -1.41 75.41
N GLU A 452 21.66 -0.90 75.51
CA GLU A 452 20.90 -0.94 76.76
C GLU A 452 20.72 -2.38 77.27
N ALA A 453 20.42 -3.32 76.36
CA ALA A 453 20.27 -4.73 76.71
C ALA A 453 21.59 -5.39 77.17
N THR A 454 22.75 -4.88 76.75
CA THR A 454 24.06 -5.37 77.18
C THR A 454 24.51 -4.71 78.50
N ASN A 455 24.26 -3.41 78.69
CA ASN A 455 24.63 -2.67 79.89
C ASN A 455 23.71 -2.94 81.10
N ALA A 456 22.44 -3.27 80.88
CA ALA A 456 21.51 -3.68 81.95
C ALA A 456 21.92 -5.00 82.66
N GLY A 457 22.99 -5.66 82.19
CA GLY A 457 23.53 -6.91 82.72
C GLY A 457 24.53 -6.78 83.86
N GLU A 458 24.82 -5.58 84.39
CA GLU A 458 25.78 -5.44 85.49
C GLU A 458 25.22 -5.89 86.87
N HIS A 459 23.91 -6.19 86.98
CA HIS A 459 23.29 -6.74 88.19
C HIS A 459 22.43 -7.99 87.91
N GLY A 460 23.05 -9.17 88.04
CA GLY A 460 22.41 -10.44 88.37
C GLY A 460 21.65 -11.18 87.26
N GLN A 461 22.10 -12.42 86.94
CA GLN A 461 21.39 -13.60 86.38
C GLN A 461 20.43 -13.46 85.17
N LYS A 462 20.10 -12.25 84.69
CA LYS A 462 19.18 -11.96 83.57
C LYS A 462 19.87 -12.01 82.20
N HIS A 463 21.06 -12.60 82.10
CA HIS A 463 21.92 -12.56 80.92
C HIS A 463 21.37 -13.29 79.68
N ILE A 464 20.59 -14.36 79.83
CA ILE A 464 20.11 -15.16 78.69
C ILE A 464 18.79 -14.60 78.11
N ILE A 465 17.90 -14.13 78.99
CA ILE A 465 16.55 -13.66 78.59
C ILE A 465 16.61 -12.25 77.97
N ALA A 466 17.45 -11.34 78.49
CA ALA A 466 17.60 -9.99 77.94
C ALA A 466 18.23 -9.99 76.53
N PHE A 467 19.07 -10.97 76.24
CA PHE A 467 19.81 -11.11 74.98
C PHE A 467 18.94 -11.56 73.80
N ARG A 468 17.91 -12.38 74.05
CA ARG A 468 16.98 -12.89 73.03
C ARG A 468 15.65 -12.12 72.96
N MET A 469 15.45 -11.10 73.80
CA MET A 469 14.24 -10.27 73.73
C MET A 469 14.13 -9.55 72.39
N ARG A 470 13.02 -9.78 71.70
CA ARG A 470 12.75 -9.17 70.39
C ARG A 470 12.43 -7.69 70.56
N THR A 471 13.22 -6.85 69.92
CA THR A 471 13.05 -5.40 69.99
C THR A 471 12.25 -4.84 68.81
N ILE A 472 12.31 -5.50 67.65
CA ILE A 472 11.74 -5.07 66.35
C ILE A 472 10.88 -6.20 65.78
N PRO A 473 9.70 -5.89 65.20
CA PRO A 473 8.94 -6.87 64.43
C PRO A 473 9.60 -7.17 63.08
N VAL A 474 10.10 -8.39 62.91
CA VAL A 474 10.76 -8.87 61.68
C VAL A 474 9.75 -9.06 60.55
N SER A 475 8.46 -9.24 60.87
CA SER A 475 7.40 -9.40 59.88
C SER A 475 7.25 -8.20 58.91
N ILE A 476 7.72 -7.00 59.29
CA ILE A 476 7.70 -5.81 58.43
C ILE A 476 8.62 -6.00 57.22
N SER A 477 9.87 -6.42 57.43
CA SER A 477 10.82 -6.65 56.34
C SER A 477 10.41 -7.85 55.47
N MET A 478 9.84 -8.90 56.07
CA MET A 478 9.32 -10.05 55.32
C MET A 478 8.15 -9.65 54.40
N SER A 479 7.23 -8.81 54.90
CA SER A 479 6.12 -8.30 54.10
C SER A 479 6.58 -7.39 52.96
N LEU A 480 7.57 -6.52 53.23
CA LEU A 480 8.18 -5.67 52.20
C LEU A 480 8.79 -6.50 51.07
N VAL A 481 9.50 -7.59 51.39
CA VAL A 481 10.10 -8.48 50.39
C VAL A 481 9.02 -9.18 49.56
N ALA A 482 7.91 -9.61 50.17
CA ALA A 482 6.79 -10.18 49.42
C ALA A 482 6.20 -9.16 48.42
N PHE A 483 6.04 -7.90 48.83
CA PHE A 483 5.60 -6.81 47.96
C PHE A 483 6.60 -6.51 46.83
N GLN A 484 7.91 -6.55 47.11
CA GLN A 484 8.95 -6.42 46.09
C GLN A 484 8.89 -7.54 45.04
N ILE A 485 8.61 -8.78 45.45
CA ILE A 485 8.44 -9.89 44.50
C ILE A 485 7.19 -9.70 43.65
N VAL A 486 6.08 -9.24 44.23
CA VAL A 486 4.86 -8.90 43.48
C VAL A 486 5.13 -7.78 42.47
N SER A 487 5.95 -6.78 42.83
CA SER A 487 6.40 -5.74 41.88
C SER A 487 7.13 -6.34 40.68
N ILE A 488 8.02 -7.31 40.88
CA ILE A 488 8.72 -7.97 39.77
C ILE A 488 7.72 -8.71 38.87
N PHE A 489 6.71 -9.38 39.45
CA PHE A 489 5.68 -10.06 38.67
C PHE A 489 4.80 -9.08 37.88
N ALA A 490 4.55 -7.89 38.44
CA ALA A 490 3.83 -6.82 37.77
C ALA A 490 4.56 -6.29 36.53
N GLU A 491 5.90 -6.25 36.59
CA GLU A 491 6.76 -5.79 35.49
C GLU A 491 7.04 -6.90 34.47
N SER A 492 6.94 -8.18 34.86
CA SER A 492 7.14 -9.31 33.95
C SER A 492 6.02 -9.44 32.91
N ASN A 493 6.37 -9.89 31.70
CA ASN A 493 5.46 -10.02 30.55
C ASN A 493 4.55 -11.26 30.64
N LEU A 494 3.77 -11.37 31.72
CA LEU A 494 2.76 -12.41 31.93
C LEU A 494 1.43 -12.11 31.24
N LYS A 495 1.41 -11.15 30.31
CA LYS A 495 0.22 -10.68 29.57
C LYS A 495 -0.94 -10.35 30.52
N TRP A 496 -0.64 -9.56 31.55
CA TRP A 496 -1.66 -8.95 32.41
C TRP A 496 -2.58 -8.07 31.58
N SER A 497 -3.88 -8.03 31.92
CA SER A 497 -4.77 -6.99 31.39
C SER A 497 -4.36 -5.61 31.90
N ASP A 498 -4.65 -4.56 31.13
CA ASP A 498 -4.33 -3.17 31.50
C ASP A 498 -4.86 -2.77 32.87
N SER A 499 -6.01 -3.33 33.26
CA SER A 499 -6.61 -3.12 34.58
C SER A 499 -5.84 -3.84 35.69
N SER A 500 -5.48 -5.11 35.49
CA SER A 500 -4.67 -5.88 36.45
C SER A 500 -3.28 -5.26 36.63
N GLN A 501 -2.65 -4.86 35.53
CA GLN A 501 -1.31 -4.27 35.55
C GLN A 501 -1.28 -2.95 36.31
N ARG A 502 -2.31 -2.09 36.17
CA ARG A 502 -2.43 -0.84 36.94
C ARG A 502 -2.52 -1.07 38.45
N VAL A 503 -3.19 -2.13 38.90
CA VAL A 503 -3.30 -2.43 40.33
C VAL A 503 -1.99 -3.04 40.85
N LEU A 504 -1.39 -3.96 40.09
CA LEU A 504 -0.13 -4.60 40.45
C LEU A 504 1.06 -3.63 40.44
N SER A 505 1.07 -2.65 39.52
CA SER A 505 2.15 -1.67 39.43
C SER A 505 2.23 -0.71 40.62
N VAL A 506 1.20 -0.62 41.47
CA VAL A 506 1.28 0.12 42.75
C VAL A 506 2.39 -0.42 43.66
N PHE A 507 2.70 -1.72 43.57
CA PHE A 507 3.77 -2.33 44.36
C PHE A 507 5.18 -1.93 43.91
N SER A 508 5.34 -1.31 42.73
CA SER A 508 6.63 -0.76 42.26
C SER A 508 7.23 0.30 43.17
N ALA A 509 6.40 0.99 43.96
CA ALA A 509 6.87 1.93 44.98
C ALA A 509 7.80 1.28 46.03
N PHE A 510 7.67 -0.04 46.25
CA PHE A 510 8.51 -0.79 47.20
C PHE A 510 9.84 -1.29 46.60
N ASN A 511 9.99 -1.21 45.29
CA ASN A 511 11.16 -1.70 44.55
C ASN A 511 12.09 -0.55 44.08
N ILE A 512 11.96 0.67 44.61
CA ILE A 512 12.82 1.86 44.35
C ILE A 512 13.40 1.87 42.91
N ASN A 513 12.54 1.74 41.91
CA ASN A 513 12.95 1.68 40.51
C ASN A 513 12.98 3.13 39.96
N ALA A 514 14.10 3.53 39.34
CA ALA A 514 14.29 4.89 38.84
C ALA A 514 13.25 5.29 37.76
N ASN A 515 12.63 4.30 37.11
CA ASN A 515 11.60 4.50 36.08
C ASN A 515 10.24 4.93 36.66
N VAL A 516 10.04 4.82 37.98
CA VAL A 516 8.74 5.05 38.66
C VAL A 516 8.27 6.51 38.62
N VAL A 517 9.12 7.46 38.20
CA VAL A 517 8.85 8.90 38.41
C VAL A 517 8.93 9.76 37.16
N ALA A 518 8.77 9.17 35.96
CA ALA A 518 8.96 9.87 34.68
C ALA A 518 10.31 10.62 34.64
N SER A 519 11.33 10.05 35.28
CA SER A 519 12.68 10.62 35.36
C SER A 519 13.33 10.73 33.97
N GLU A 520 12.90 9.90 33.02
CA GLU A 520 13.21 9.99 31.58
C GLU A 520 12.82 11.34 30.97
N CYS A 521 11.77 11.99 31.48
CA CYS A 521 11.36 13.32 31.02
C CYS A 521 12.29 14.44 31.51
N ALA A 522 13.07 14.20 32.57
CA ALA A 522 14.10 15.12 33.07
C ALA A 522 15.51 14.75 32.57
N VAL A 523 15.75 13.45 32.32
CA VAL A 523 17.02 12.89 31.86
C VAL A 523 16.75 12.14 30.55
N THR A 524 16.94 12.83 29.43
CA THR A 524 16.60 12.36 28.08
C THR A 524 17.45 11.19 27.55
N SER A 525 18.36 10.64 28.35
CA SER A 525 19.28 9.59 27.91
C SER A 525 19.17 8.36 28.81
N PHE A 526 18.86 7.20 28.21
CA PHE A 526 18.82 5.91 28.88
C PHE A 526 20.12 5.64 29.67
N HIS A 527 21.29 5.84 29.05
CA HIS A 527 22.59 5.59 29.69
C HIS A 527 22.79 6.40 30.98
N LYS A 528 22.34 7.66 30.99
CA LYS A 528 22.40 8.52 32.18
C LYS A 528 21.38 8.09 33.24
N MET A 529 20.18 7.69 32.82
CA MET A 529 19.16 7.16 33.73
C MET A 529 19.61 5.83 34.35
N TYR A 530 20.20 4.93 33.55
CA TYR A 530 20.77 3.67 34.02
C TYR A 530 21.88 3.92 35.05
N ALA A 531 22.83 4.81 34.75
CA ALA A 531 23.87 5.20 35.69
C ALA A 531 23.29 5.75 37.01
N LEU A 532 22.25 6.59 36.92
CA LEU A 532 21.53 7.11 38.09
C LEU A 532 20.82 5.99 38.86
N SER A 533 20.18 5.03 38.18
CA SER A 533 19.47 3.91 38.80
C SER A 533 20.39 2.99 39.61
N ILE A 534 21.63 2.78 39.14
CA ILE A 534 22.68 2.06 39.88
C ILE A 534 23.19 2.90 41.05
N ALA A 535 23.33 4.22 40.86
CA ALA A 535 23.88 5.12 41.87
C ALA A 535 22.90 5.42 43.01
N ILE A 536 21.58 5.48 42.77
CA ILE A 536 20.57 5.84 43.77
C ILE A 536 20.68 4.99 45.04
N PRO A 537 20.76 3.66 44.98
CA PRO A 537 20.95 2.85 46.18
C PRO A 537 22.28 3.08 46.91
N PHE A 538 23.38 3.35 46.19
CA PHE A 538 24.66 3.77 46.80
C PHE A 538 24.47 5.08 47.56
N ILE A 539 23.76 6.02 46.94
CA ILE A 539 23.43 7.31 47.54
C ILE A 539 22.56 7.09 48.77
N ILE A 540 21.56 6.20 48.75
CA ILE A 540 20.72 5.90 49.92
C ILE A 540 21.56 5.32 51.06
N VAL A 541 22.35 4.27 50.82
CA VAL A 541 23.19 3.66 51.86
C VAL A 541 24.22 4.66 52.38
N GLY A 542 24.85 5.43 51.48
CA GLY A 542 25.79 6.50 51.82
C GLY A 542 25.15 7.61 52.66
N LEU A 543 23.94 8.04 52.30
CA LEU A 543 23.17 9.05 53.06
C LEU A 543 22.72 8.51 54.41
N VAL A 544 22.32 7.25 54.52
CA VAL A 544 22.00 6.61 55.83
C VAL A 544 23.25 6.57 56.70
N ILE A 545 24.41 6.19 56.16
CA ILE A 545 25.69 6.22 56.87
C ILE A 545 26.04 7.65 57.28
N ALA A 546 25.93 8.63 56.38
CA ALA A 546 26.21 10.03 56.67
C ALA A 546 25.30 10.58 57.78
N ASN A 547 23.99 10.37 57.68
CA ASN A 547 23.01 10.74 58.71
C ASN A 547 23.27 10.01 60.03
N MET A 548 23.72 8.74 59.98
CA MET A 548 24.16 8.01 61.18
C MET A 548 25.39 8.67 61.83
N MET A 549 26.35 9.16 61.04
CA MET A 549 27.47 9.94 61.58
C MET A 549 27.01 11.25 62.19
N VAL A 550 26.03 11.93 61.57
CA VAL A 550 25.42 13.14 62.15
C VAL A 550 24.76 12.82 63.49
N LEU A 551 23.97 11.75 63.60
CA LEU A 551 23.36 11.32 64.87
C LEU A 551 24.40 10.97 65.93
N LYS A 552 25.51 10.32 65.54
CA LYS A 552 26.64 10.02 66.44
C LYS A 552 27.29 11.30 66.97
N VAL A 553 27.53 12.29 66.10
CA VAL A 553 28.11 13.59 66.49
C VAL A 553 27.12 14.37 67.35
N LEU A 554 25.83 14.38 66.99
CA LEU A 554 24.77 15.04 67.75
C LEU A 554 24.63 14.45 69.17
N GLY A 555 25.05 13.21 69.39
CA GLY A 555 25.19 12.60 70.71
C GLY A 555 26.15 13.32 71.67
N THR A 556 26.97 14.27 71.21
CA THR A 556 27.73 15.16 72.11
C THR A 556 26.88 16.29 72.69
N ALA A 557 25.78 16.67 72.02
CA ALA A 557 24.89 17.75 72.41
C ALA A 557 23.54 17.26 72.95
N VAL A 558 23.09 16.07 72.54
CA VAL A 558 21.80 15.48 72.90
C VAL A 558 22.00 14.23 73.74
N GLU A 559 21.66 14.30 75.02
CA GLU A 559 21.86 13.22 76.01
C GLU A 559 21.21 11.90 75.59
N ARG A 560 20.02 11.95 74.97
CA ARG A 560 19.33 10.74 74.45
C ARG A 560 20.13 9.97 73.40
N LEU A 561 21.07 10.61 72.71
CA LEU A 561 21.91 10.01 71.67
C LEU A 561 23.33 9.69 72.18
N ALA A 562 23.66 10.02 73.43
CA ALA A 562 24.98 9.79 74.02
C ALA A 562 25.50 8.33 73.89
N PRO A 563 24.67 7.27 73.99
CA PRO A 563 25.13 5.89 73.84
C PRO A 563 25.81 5.61 72.48
N LEU A 564 25.42 6.31 71.41
CA LEU A 564 26.00 6.14 70.07
C LEU A 564 27.47 6.57 70.02
N ARG A 565 27.92 7.45 70.92
CA ARG A 565 29.30 7.93 70.96
C ARG A 565 30.28 6.79 71.26
N ALA A 566 29.91 5.87 72.13
CA ALA A 566 30.74 4.75 72.56
C ALA A 566 30.90 3.64 71.49
N VAL A 567 30.03 3.61 70.47
CA VAL A 567 30.05 2.58 69.43
C VAL A 567 31.12 2.89 68.37
N PRO A 568 32.01 1.95 68.01
CA PRO A 568 32.98 2.18 66.94
C PRO A 568 32.27 2.36 65.59
N ILE A 569 32.81 3.25 64.74
CA ILE A 569 32.21 3.60 63.44
C ILE A 569 31.98 2.35 62.57
N ARG A 570 32.93 1.40 62.56
CA ARG A 570 32.81 0.15 61.81
C ARG A 570 31.56 -0.64 62.19
N SER A 571 31.20 -0.69 63.48
CA SER A 571 29.99 -1.37 63.93
C SER A 571 28.70 -0.65 63.53
N LEU A 572 28.72 0.68 63.39
CA LEU A 572 27.59 1.43 62.85
C LEU A 572 27.41 1.18 61.36
N VAL A 573 28.52 1.17 60.59
CA VAL A 573 28.49 0.82 59.17
C VAL A 573 27.97 -0.61 58.96
N ASP A 574 28.47 -1.56 59.73
CA ASP A 574 27.99 -2.94 59.74
C ASP A 574 26.48 -3.02 60.03
N ALA A 575 26.00 -2.30 61.05
CA ALA A 575 24.59 -2.27 61.40
C ALA A 575 23.72 -1.72 60.25
N VAL A 576 24.18 -0.68 59.55
CA VAL A 576 23.50 -0.15 58.35
C VAL A 576 23.50 -1.19 57.24
N LEU A 577 24.65 -1.79 56.91
CA LEU A 577 24.77 -2.77 55.84
C LEU A 577 23.91 -4.01 56.11
N PHE A 578 23.93 -4.57 57.32
CA PHE A 578 23.16 -5.78 57.65
C PHE A 578 21.65 -5.54 57.74
N LEU A 579 21.20 -4.31 58.00
CA LEU A 579 19.78 -4.00 58.12
C LEU A 579 19.18 -3.48 56.80
N VAL A 580 19.92 -2.63 56.07
CA VAL A 580 19.42 -1.93 54.89
C VAL A 580 19.74 -2.69 53.60
N ALA A 581 20.95 -3.25 53.45
CA ALA A 581 21.35 -3.90 52.20
C ALA A 581 20.45 -5.10 51.82
N PRO A 582 20.00 -5.99 52.74
CA PRO A 582 19.05 -7.04 52.38
C PRO A 582 17.73 -6.53 51.81
N LEU A 583 17.24 -5.38 52.30
CA LEU A 583 15.97 -4.79 51.84
C LEU A 583 16.08 -4.16 50.45
N LEU A 584 17.28 -3.71 50.09
CA LEU A 584 17.58 -3.13 48.78
C LEU A 584 18.12 -4.16 47.78
N TYR A 585 18.34 -5.41 48.19
CA TYR A 585 19.05 -6.39 47.36
C TYR A 585 18.31 -6.75 46.06
N ILE A 586 16.98 -6.90 46.10
CA ILE A 586 16.15 -7.14 44.91
C ILE A 586 16.30 -5.98 43.90
N PRO A 587 15.96 -4.72 44.25
CA PRO A 587 16.04 -3.63 43.30
C PRO A 587 17.46 -3.36 42.81
N LEU A 588 18.45 -3.52 43.68
CA LEU A 588 19.86 -3.41 43.32
C LEU A 588 20.28 -4.42 42.26
N SER A 589 19.91 -5.68 42.45
CA SER A 589 20.26 -6.75 41.53
C SER A 589 19.55 -6.57 40.21
N GLN A 590 18.26 -6.17 40.22
CA GLN A 590 17.47 -5.93 39.02
C GLN A 590 18.07 -4.79 38.19
N SER A 591 18.32 -3.62 38.81
CA SER A 591 18.94 -2.48 38.11
C SER A 591 20.35 -2.79 37.61
N SER A 592 21.14 -3.57 38.35
CA SER A 592 22.50 -3.93 37.91
C SER A 592 22.49 -4.86 36.69
N LEU A 593 21.56 -5.80 36.64
CA LEU A 593 21.45 -6.79 35.56
C LEU A 593 20.71 -6.27 34.32
N ALA A 594 19.92 -5.19 34.45
CA ALA A 594 19.06 -4.67 33.38
C ALA A 594 19.80 -4.29 32.08
N LEU A 595 21.09 -3.93 32.13
CA LEU A 595 21.90 -3.61 30.93
C LEU A 595 22.32 -4.83 30.11
N PHE A 596 22.32 -6.02 30.73
CA PHE A 596 22.82 -7.26 30.12
C PHE A 596 21.71 -8.11 29.51
N ASP A 597 20.45 -7.68 29.64
CA ASP A 597 19.28 -8.37 29.10
C ASP A 597 18.96 -7.85 27.69
N CYS A 598 19.60 -8.46 26.69
CA CYS A 598 19.50 -8.06 25.29
C CYS A 598 18.63 -9.02 24.48
N SER A 599 17.76 -8.44 23.67
CA SER A 599 16.76 -9.08 22.85
C SER A 599 17.06 -8.86 21.37
N GLN A 600 17.07 -9.93 20.56
CA GLN A 600 17.21 -9.77 19.10
C GLN A 600 15.90 -9.27 18.49
N LEU A 601 16.00 -8.21 17.67
CA LEU A 601 14.95 -7.70 16.79
C LEU A 601 14.92 -8.47 15.46
N PRO A 602 13.82 -8.37 14.68
CA PRO A 602 13.74 -8.99 13.35
C PRO A 602 14.87 -8.58 12.40
N ASN A 603 15.42 -7.37 12.56
CA ASN A 603 16.54 -6.86 11.78
C ASN A 603 17.91 -7.42 12.14
N GLY A 604 17.95 -8.42 13.02
CA GLY A 604 19.17 -9.04 13.50
C GLY A 604 19.91 -8.20 14.54
N GLN A 605 19.51 -6.94 14.78
CA GLN A 605 20.10 -6.11 15.83
C GLN A 605 19.68 -6.60 17.21
N TYR A 606 20.60 -6.58 18.16
CA TYR A 606 20.30 -6.82 19.56
C TYR A 606 19.99 -5.47 20.22
N VAL A 607 18.84 -5.38 20.88
CA VAL A 607 18.41 -4.19 21.63
C VAL A 607 18.07 -4.58 23.05
N LEU A 608 18.15 -3.63 23.96
CA LEU A 608 17.89 -3.92 25.36
C LEU A 608 16.41 -4.31 25.58
N ASP A 609 16.12 -5.39 26.29
CA ASP A 609 14.73 -5.76 26.62
C ASP A 609 14.10 -4.68 27.52
N ALA A 610 14.93 -4.19 28.46
CA ALA A 610 14.60 -3.07 29.29
C ALA A 610 14.50 -1.74 28.55
N ASP A 611 15.00 -1.57 27.30
CA ASP A 611 14.77 -0.44 26.36
C ASP A 611 15.08 -0.78 24.90
N THR A 612 14.04 -1.12 24.13
CA THR A 612 14.16 -1.53 22.73
C THR A 612 14.66 -0.44 21.78
N GLY A 613 14.74 0.82 22.23
CA GLY A 613 15.36 1.93 21.48
C GLY A 613 16.88 1.99 21.64
N VAL A 614 17.46 1.20 22.54
CA VAL A 614 18.91 1.16 22.82
C VAL A 614 19.51 -0.10 22.21
N VAL A 615 20.48 0.08 21.32
CA VAL A 615 21.22 -1.01 20.68
C VAL A 615 22.24 -1.59 21.67
N CYS A 616 22.27 -2.91 21.79
CA CYS A 616 23.28 -3.62 22.57
C CYS A 616 24.56 -3.80 21.75
N PHE A 617 25.71 -3.84 22.44
CA PHE A 617 27.04 -4.09 21.87
C PHE A 617 27.58 -3.00 20.93
N ASP A 618 26.95 -1.83 20.88
CA ASP A 618 27.51 -0.65 20.23
C ASP A 618 28.52 0.09 21.15
N ASP A 619 29.16 1.13 20.64
CA ASP A 619 30.16 1.89 21.40
C ASP A 619 29.55 2.58 22.64
N ALA A 620 28.28 3.01 22.56
CA ALA A 620 27.58 3.64 23.67
C ALA A 620 27.30 2.65 24.81
N TRP A 621 26.89 1.43 24.45
CA TRP A 621 26.70 0.32 25.37
C TRP A 621 28.03 -0.07 26.04
N TRP A 622 29.11 -0.24 25.27
CA TRP A 622 30.43 -0.57 25.82
C TRP A 622 30.97 0.51 26.77
N ALA A 623 30.64 1.78 26.56
CA ALA A 623 31.03 2.86 27.45
C ALA A 623 30.38 2.76 28.84
N ILE A 624 29.18 2.16 28.95
CA ILE A 624 28.45 2.05 30.22
C ILE A 624 28.66 0.70 30.93
N VAL A 625 29.04 -0.36 30.20
CA VAL A 625 29.29 -1.70 30.76
C VAL A 625 30.19 -1.73 32.00
N PRO A 626 31.32 -0.99 32.08
CA PRO A 626 32.17 -0.98 33.27
C PRO A 626 31.42 -0.59 34.55
N PHE A 627 30.46 0.35 34.46
CA PHE A 627 29.64 0.76 35.61
C PHE A 627 28.71 -0.36 36.06
N GLY A 628 28.08 -1.08 35.12
CA GLY A 628 27.26 -2.26 35.40
C GLY A 628 28.05 -3.39 36.04
N VAL A 629 29.26 -3.68 35.53
CA VAL A 629 30.14 -4.72 36.11
C VAL A 629 30.56 -4.37 37.53
N VAL A 630 30.94 -3.11 37.79
CA VAL A 630 31.27 -2.65 39.15
C VAL A 630 30.07 -2.80 40.10
N ALA A 631 28.86 -2.48 39.65
CA ALA A 631 27.65 -2.66 40.43
C ALA A 631 27.39 -4.14 40.78
N ILE A 632 27.56 -5.06 39.81
CA ILE A 632 27.43 -6.50 40.03
C ILE A 632 28.47 -7.00 41.05
N LEU A 633 29.74 -6.61 40.91
CA LEU A 633 30.79 -7.01 41.82
C LEU A 633 30.54 -6.53 43.26
N ILE A 634 30.08 -5.30 43.44
CA ILE A 634 29.86 -4.73 44.76
C ILE A 634 28.59 -5.27 45.41
N TYR A 635 27.47 -5.33 44.68
CA TYR A 635 26.17 -5.65 45.27
C TYR A 635 25.75 -7.08 45.12
N VAL A 636 25.68 -7.56 43.87
CA VAL A 636 25.16 -8.88 43.56
C VAL A 636 26.05 -9.95 44.21
N ILE A 637 27.37 -9.76 44.11
CA ILE A 637 28.38 -10.69 44.65
C ILE A 637 28.92 -10.21 46.00
N GLY A 638 29.33 -8.93 46.10
CA GLY A 638 30.04 -8.42 47.26
C GLY A 638 29.24 -8.48 48.56
N VAL A 639 27.93 -8.19 48.54
CA VAL A 639 27.09 -8.24 49.75
C VAL A 639 26.93 -9.67 50.28
N PRO A 640 26.50 -10.68 49.49
CA PRO A 640 26.45 -12.07 49.96
C PRO A 640 27.82 -12.61 50.40
N VAL A 641 28.90 -12.29 49.68
CA VAL A 641 30.26 -12.73 50.03
C VAL A 641 30.71 -12.09 51.36
N TYR A 642 30.47 -10.80 51.56
CA TYR A 642 30.78 -10.12 52.82
C TYR A 642 30.04 -10.74 54.01
N PHE A 643 28.74 -11.01 53.85
CA PHE A 643 27.94 -11.64 54.91
C PHE A 643 28.40 -13.08 55.17
N GLY A 644 28.67 -13.84 54.11
CA GLY A 644 29.20 -15.20 54.17
C GLY A 644 30.52 -15.32 54.91
N ILE A 645 31.51 -14.52 54.50
CA ILE A 645 32.84 -14.48 55.14
C ILE A 645 32.69 -14.07 56.60
N THR A 646 31.91 -13.03 56.90
CA THR A 646 31.71 -12.55 58.27
C THR A 646 31.15 -13.64 59.19
N LEU A 647 30.11 -14.35 58.73
CA LEU A 647 29.50 -15.45 59.48
C LEU A 647 30.43 -16.67 59.59
N PHE A 648 31.19 -16.99 58.54
CA PHE A 648 32.10 -18.14 58.53
C PHE A 648 33.30 -17.95 59.46
N LEU A 649 33.90 -16.75 59.46
CA LEU A 649 35.04 -16.41 60.31
C LEU A 649 34.66 -16.42 61.81
N HIS A 650 33.43 -16.04 62.14
CA HIS A 650 32.96 -15.97 63.53
C HIS A 650 32.08 -17.16 63.94
N ARG A 651 31.97 -18.22 63.11
CA ARG A 651 30.99 -19.33 63.30
C ARG A 651 30.99 -19.98 64.68
N LEU A 652 32.16 -20.04 65.34
CA LEU A 652 32.31 -20.65 66.67
C LEU A 652 31.93 -19.68 67.81
N THR A 653 32.03 -18.38 67.57
CA THR A 653 31.76 -17.33 68.56
C THR A 653 30.45 -16.59 68.30
N LEU A 654 29.65 -16.99 67.29
CA LEU A 654 28.40 -16.33 66.92
C LEU A 654 27.52 -16.06 68.14
N PHE A 655 27.26 -17.05 68.97
CA PHE A 655 26.34 -16.89 70.12
C PHE A 655 26.98 -16.25 71.36
N SER A 656 28.21 -15.72 71.25
CA SER A 656 28.81 -14.89 72.30
C SER A 656 28.15 -13.49 72.36
N PRO A 657 28.06 -12.87 73.55
CA PRO A 657 27.43 -11.57 73.73
C PRO A 657 28.00 -10.48 72.81
N HIS A 658 29.32 -10.40 72.71
CA HIS A 658 30.01 -9.41 71.88
C HIS A 658 29.78 -9.60 70.39
N THR A 659 29.83 -10.84 69.89
CA THR A 659 29.64 -11.13 68.45
C THR A 659 28.18 -10.88 68.05
N THR A 660 27.23 -11.23 68.90
CA THR A 660 25.80 -11.03 68.63
C THR A 660 25.37 -9.57 68.73
N ALA A 661 25.98 -8.78 69.61
CA ALA A 661 25.70 -7.33 69.67
C ALA A 661 26.02 -6.62 68.35
N ARG A 662 27.05 -7.09 67.62
CA ARG A 662 27.48 -6.49 66.35
C ARG A 662 26.87 -7.15 65.11
N PHE A 663 26.89 -8.49 65.05
CA PHE A 663 26.51 -9.26 63.86
C PHE A 663 25.15 -9.94 63.99
N GLY A 664 24.49 -9.85 65.15
CA GLY A 664 23.27 -10.60 65.45
C GLY A 664 22.09 -10.31 64.53
N SER A 665 22.04 -9.14 63.87
CA SER A 665 21.00 -8.86 62.87
C SER A 665 20.98 -9.87 61.71
N LEU A 666 22.12 -10.49 61.38
CA LEU A 666 22.25 -11.47 60.30
C LEU A 666 21.79 -12.88 60.66
N TYR A 667 21.89 -13.32 61.91
CA TYR A 667 21.66 -14.74 62.26
C TYR A 667 20.79 -14.96 63.50
N ARG A 668 20.51 -13.95 64.32
CA ARG A 668 19.77 -14.12 65.59
C ARG A 668 18.34 -14.67 65.40
N ASN A 669 17.75 -14.42 64.24
CA ASN A 669 16.40 -14.91 63.93
C ASN A 669 16.39 -16.40 63.56
N TRP A 670 17.55 -16.96 63.21
CA TRP A 670 17.71 -18.33 62.72
C TRP A 670 18.12 -19.26 63.85
N ARG A 671 17.74 -20.54 63.74
CA ARG A 671 18.26 -21.58 64.63
C ARG A 671 19.75 -21.78 64.41
N ARG A 672 20.45 -22.30 65.43
CA ARG A 672 21.91 -22.49 65.42
C ARG A 672 22.42 -23.28 64.21
N ALA A 673 21.72 -24.34 63.81
CA ALA A 673 22.07 -25.16 62.65
C ALA A 673 21.94 -24.42 61.30
N TYR A 674 21.14 -23.35 61.26
CA TYR A 674 20.80 -22.60 60.04
C TYR A 674 21.25 -21.14 60.12
N TYR A 675 22.36 -20.86 60.82
CA TYR A 675 22.90 -19.49 60.98
C TYR A 675 23.19 -18.77 59.65
N TRP A 676 23.36 -19.52 58.56
CA TRP A 676 23.59 -19.05 57.20
C TRP A 676 22.29 -18.70 56.44
N GLY A 677 21.13 -18.76 57.10
CA GLY A 677 19.82 -18.61 56.46
C GLY A 677 19.60 -17.27 55.72
N GLU A 678 20.13 -16.15 56.22
CA GLU A 678 20.03 -14.88 55.47
C GLU A 678 20.78 -14.92 54.13
N ILE A 679 21.90 -15.64 54.03
CA ILE A 679 22.62 -15.82 52.76
C ILE A 679 21.77 -16.64 51.79
N ALA A 680 21.11 -17.70 52.29
CA ALA A 680 20.18 -18.49 51.48
C ALA A 680 18.99 -17.65 50.98
N ASN A 681 18.47 -16.75 51.81
CA ASN A 681 17.43 -15.80 51.41
C ASN A 681 17.92 -14.81 50.36
N LEU A 682 19.15 -14.30 50.46
CA LEU A 682 19.75 -13.45 49.41
C LEU A 682 19.90 -14.21 48.10
N PHE A 683 20.36 -15.47 48.15
CA PHE A 683 20.46 -16.32 46.96
C PHE A 683 19.10 -16.59 46.32
N LYS A 684 18.06 -16.87 47.12
CA LYS A 684 16.66 -17.00 46.63
C LYS A 684 16.22 -15.74 45.89
N ARG A 685 16.48 -14.56 46.46
CA ARG A 685 16.14 -13.26 45.86
C ARG A 685 16.91 -13.04 44.54
N LEU A 686 18.21 -13.36 44.51
CA LEU A 686 19.01 -13.28 43.29
C LEU A 686 18.47 -14.22 42.21
N ALA A 687 18.14 -15.45 42.57
CA ALA A 687 17.61 -16.43 41.62
C ALA A 687 16.30 -15.95 40.99
N ILE A 688 15.39 -15.35 41.78
CA ILE A 688 14.17 -14.72 41.25
C ILE A 688 14.52 -13.65 40.22
N VAL A 689 15.39 -12.69 40.57
CA VAL A 689 15.78 -11.58 39.68
C VAL A 689 16.45 -12.08 38.39
N VAL A 690 17.38 -13.03 38.49
CA VAL A 690 18.09 -13.60 37.34
C VAL A 690 17.11 -14.33 36.41
N ILE A 691 16.16 -15.09 36.96
CA ILE A 691 15.16 -15.80 36.14
C ILE A 691 14.23 -14.82 35.45
N THR A 692 13.77 -13.79 36.15
CA THR A 692 12.82 -12.82 35.59
C THR A 692 13.44 -11.92 34.53
N THR A 693 14.75 -11.70 34.59
CA THR A 693 15.51 -10.97 33.56
C THR A 693 15.87 -11.91 32.41
N MET A 694 16.71 -12.91 32.64
CA MET A 694 17.28 -13.75 31.57
C MET A 694 16.26 -14.62 30.80
N PHE A 695 15.10 -14.93 31.40
CA PHE A 695 14.05 -15.75 30.75
C PHE A 695 12.79 -14.93 30.42
N SER A 696 12.88 -13.60 30.30
CA SER A 696 11.74 -12.71 30.01
C SER A 696 10.96 -13.11 28.74
N LYS A 697 11.65 -13.66 27.73
CA LYS A 697 11.08 -14.15 26.46
C LYS A 697 10.46 -15.54 26.51
N HIS A 698 10.80 -16.35 27.52
CA HIS A 698 10.37 -17.74 27.65
C HIS A 698 9.44 -17.91 28.85
N GLN A 699 8.22 -17.36 28.75
CA GLN A 699 7.31 -17.20 29.89
C GLN A 699 6.97 -18.52 30.59
N LEU A 700 6.82 -19.63 29.85
CA LEU A 700 6.54 -20.94 30.46
C LEU A 700 7.72 -21.45 31.31
N VAL A 701 8.96 -21.26 30.84
CA VAL A 701 10.18 -21.61 31.58
C VAL A 701 10.32 -20.72 32.80
N LEU A 702 10.10 -19.41 32.63
CA LEU A 702 10.10 -18.42 33.71
C LEU A 702 9.10 -18.80 34.81
N ILE A 703 7.83 -19.07 34.46
CA ILE A 703 6.78 -19.44 35.42
C ILE A 703 7.16 -20.75 36.14
N GLY A 704 7.59 -21.78 35.40
CA GLY A 704 7.98 -23.06 35.97
C GLY A 704 9.13 -22.96 36.97
N MET A 705 10.18 -22.20 36.62
CA MET A 705 11.34 -21.98 37.49
C MET A 705 11.01 -21.14 38.74
N LEU A 706 10.15 -20.12 38.61
CA LEU A 706 9.68 -19.34 39.76
C LEU A 706 8.80 -20.17 40.71
N LEU A 707 7.91 -21.00 40.18
CA LEU A 707 7.11 -21.94 40.98
C LEU A 707 8.01 -22.95 41.71
N LEU A 708 9.07 -23.45 41.06
CA LEU A 708 10.05 -24.33 41.69
C LEU A 708 10.77 -23.64 42.86
N ILE A 709 11.23 -22.40 42.68
CA ILE A 709 11.93 -21.64 43.72
C ILE A 709 10.99 -21.31 44.89
N LEU A 710 9.82 -20.74 44.62
CA LEU A 710 8.89 -20.38 45.68
C LEU A 710 8.29 -21.61 46.36
N GLY A 711 8.00 -22.67 45.60
CA GLY A 711 7.51 -23.95 46.13
C GLY A 711 8.55 -24.65 47.01
N SER A 712 9.82 -24.67 46.59
CA SER A 712 10.90 -25.21 47.43
C SER A 712 11.10 -24.40 48.71
N SER A 713 10.97 -23.06 48.64
CA SER A 713 10.95 -22.20 49.83
C SER A 713 9.82 -22.58 50.78
N VAL A 714 8.57 -22.69 50.30
CA VAL A 714 7.43 -23.13 51.12
C VAL A 714 7.68 -24.50 51.76
N TYR A 715 8.18 -25.46 50.98
CA TYR A 715 8.51 -26.79 51.50
C TYR A 715 9.54 -26.73 52.64
N ILE A 716 10.62 -25.98 52.47
CA ILE A 716 11.66 -25.78 53.49
C ILE A 716 11.06 -25.16 54.75
N PHE A 717 10.28 -24.08 54.66
CA PHE A 717 9.74 -23.40 55.83
C PHE A 717 8.65 -24.22 56.56
N VAL A 718 7.90 -25.07 55.84
CA VAL A 718 6.91 -25.98 56.44
C VAL A 718 7.61 -27.15 57.15
N ARG A 719 8.61 -27.77 56.52
CA ARG A 719 9.24 -29.01 57.00
C ARG A 719 10.41 -28.76 57.96
N ILE A 720 11.31 -27.87 57.62
CA ILE A 720 12.56 -27.62 58.36
C ILE A 720 12.34 -26.58 59.48
N ARG A 721 11.40 -25.64 59.30
CA ARG A 721 11.12 -24.53 60.23
C ARG A 721 12.39 -23.85 60.77
N PRO A 722 13.22 -23.26 59.87
CA PRO A 722 14.56 -22.81 60.20
C PRO A 722 14.61 -21.55 61.08
N TYR A 723 13.53 -20.76 61.14
CA TYR A 723 13.47 -19.63 62.08
C TYR A 723 13.31 -20.13 63.51
N TYR A 724 14.01 -19.48 64.44
CA TYR A 724 13.94 -19.75 65.87
C TYR A 724 12.52 -19.53 66.40
N VAL A 725 11.91 -18.40 66.04
CA VAL A 725 10.54 -18.05 66.42
C VAL A 725 9.54 -18.72 65.48
N PRO A 726 8.60 -19.54 66.00
CA PRO A 726 7.61 -20.24 65.17
C PRO A 726 6.77 -19.32 64.28
N LEU A 727 6.41 -18.13 64.79
CA LEU A 727 5.64 -17.11 64.05
C LEU A 727 6.27 -16.78 62.70
N TYR A 728 7.60 -16.61 62.62
CA TYR A 728 8.28 -16.21 61.37
C TYR A 728 8.26 -17.31 60.31
N ASN A 729 8.29 -18.59 60.72
CA ASN A 729 8.09 -19.70 59.78
C ASN A 729 6.68 -19.68 59.17
N GLU A 730 5.67 -19.37 59.97
CA GLU A 730 4.27 -19.28 59.52
C GLU A 730 4.03 -18.06 58.62
N VAL A 731 4.60 -16.90 58.97
CA VAL A 731 4.52 -15.67 58.18
C VAL A 731 5.19 -15.86 56.81
N GLU A 732 6.41 -16.40 56.75
CA GLU A 732 7.10 -16.67 55.47
C GLU A 732 6.30 -17.63 54.60
N THR A 733 5.72 -18.68 55.20
CA THR A 733 4.90 -19.67 54.50
C THR A 733 3.64 -19.03 53.91
N ARG A 734 2.88 -18.25 54.70
CA ARG A 734 1.65 -17.59 54.26
C ARG A 734 1.90 -16.55 53.17
N LEU A 735 2.93 -15.71 53.33
CA LEU A 735 3.32 -14.73 52.33
C LEU A 735 3.77 -15.40 51.03
N SER A 736 4.59 -16.46 51.11
CA SER A 736 5.05 -17.21 49.93
C SER A 736 3.89 -17.87 49.18
N ILE A 737 2.92 -18.45 49.88
CA ILE A 737 1.70 -19.02 49.27
C ILE A 737 0.89 -17.93 48.56
N ALA A 738 0.70 -16.77 49.17
CA ALA A 738 -0.01 -15.65 48.55
C ALA A 738 0.69 -15.15 47.28
N VAL A 739 2.03 -15.06 47.30
CA VAL A 739 2.84 -14.70 46.12
C VAL A 739 2.75 -15.77 45.02
N ILE A 740 2.76 -17.07 45.38
CA ILE A 740 2.53 -18.17 44.43
C ILE A 740 1.14 -18.07 43.80
N ALA A 741 0.10 -17.75 44.58
CA ALA A 741 -1.25 -17.58 44.05
C ALA A 741 -1.31 -16.46 43.00
N ILE A 742 -0.63 -15.33 43.23
CA ILE A 742 -0.51 -14.24 42.26
C ILE A 742 0.24 -14.71 41.00
N LEU A 743 1.33 -15.46 41.14
CA LEU A 743 2.07 -16.03 40.00
C LEU A 743 1.20 -16.99 39.17
N LEU A 744 0.38 -17.82 39.83
CA LEU A 744 -0.56 -18.72 39.15
C LEU A 744 -1.65 -17.94 38.38
N LEU A 745 -2.15 -16.83 38.94
CA LEU A 745 -3.04 -15.93 38.21
C LEU A 745 -2.35 -15.30 36.99
N GLY A 746 -1.06 -14.96 37.11
CA GLY A 746 -0.26 -14.51 35.97
C GLY A 746 -0.10 -15.59 34.90
N SER A 747 0.07 -16.86 35.30
CA SER A 747 0.10 -17.98 34.36
C SER A 747 -1.24 -18.18 33.64
N ALA A 748 -2.36 -17.99 34.33
CA ALA A 748 -3.69 -18.03 33.73
C ALA A 748 -3.90 -16.86 32.76
N SER A 749 -3.47 -15.65 33.11
CA SER A 749 -3.47 -14.47 32.22
C SER A 749 -2.67 -14.72 30.95
N TYR A 750 -1.50 -15.35 31.06
CA TYR A 750 -0.67 -15.68 29.90
C TYR A 750 -1.28 -16.76 29.00
N ALA A 751 -1.97 -17.74 29.60
CA ALA A 751 -2.67 -18.80 28.87
C ALA A 751 -3.89 -18.24 28.11
N GLU A 752 -4.63 -17.33 28.73
CA GLU A 752 -5.85 -16.71 28.18
C GLU A 752 -5.59 -15.43 27.37
N ARG A 753 -4.33 -15.14 27.00
CA ARG A 753 -3.91 -13.88 26.35
C ARG A 753 -4.63 -13.50 25.05
N THR A 754 -5.35 -14.43 24.42
CA THR A 754 -6.12 -14.22 23.19
C THR A 754 -7.64 -14.13 23.43
N SER A 755 -8.10 -14.31 24.67
CA SER A 755 -9.50 -14.41 25.06
C SER A 755 -9.90 -13.19 25.90
N SER A 756 -10.88 -12.43 25.43
CA SER A 756 -11.44 -11.30 26.20
C SER A 756 -12.46 -11.74 27.25
N ALA A 757 -13.00 -12.96 27.15
CA ALA A 757 -14.08 -13.45 28.00
C ALA A 757 -13.65 -13.66 29.48
N SER A 758 -12.39 -14.02 29.70
CA SER A 758 -11.83 -14.31 31.02
C SER A 758 -11.18 -13.09 31.70
N GLU A 759 -11.08 -11.96 31.00
CA GLU A 759 -10.35 -10.77 31.47
C GLU A 759 -10.92 -10.23 32.80
N ILE A 760 -12.24 -10.11 32.91
CA ILE A 760 -12.92 -9.60 34.12
C ILE A 760 -12.71 -10.56 35.29
N ALA A 761 -12.86 -11.87 35.07
CA ALA A 761 -12.71 -12.88 36.12
C ALA A 761 -11.27 -12.92 36.66
N LEU A 762 -10.28 -12.82 35.77
CA LEU A 762 -8.86 -12.74 36.14
C LEU A 762 -8.55 -11.46 36.90
N PHE A 763 -9.07 -10.31 36.45
CA PHE A 763 -8.91 -9.03 37.15
C PHE A 763 -9.46 -9.07 38.58
N VAL A 764 -10.70 -9.57 38.76
CA VAL A 764 -11.30 -9.74 40.10
C VAL A 764 -10.46 -10.69 40.97
N SER A 765 -9.98 -11.79 40.39
CA SER A 765 -9.13 -12.76 41.09
C SER A 765 -7.81 -12.14 41.56
N VAL A 766 -7.19 -11.29 40.74
CA VAL A 766 -5.97 -10.54 41.10
C VAL A 766 -6.25 -9.60 42.28
N ILE A 767 -7.36 -8.86 42.26
CA ILE A 767 -7.76 -7.99 43.38
C ILE A 767 -7.92 -8.80 44.67
N ILE A 768 -8.62 -9.94 44.62
CA ILE A 768 -8.81 -10.81 45.79
C ILE A 768 -7.46 -11.31 46.33
N ALA A 769 -6.56 -11.73 45.45
CA ALA A 769 -5.23 -12.19 45.85
C ALA A 769 -4.38 -11.08 46.50
N ILE A 770 -4.46 -9.84 45.98
CA ILE A 770 -3.79 -8.67 46.57
C ILE A 770 -4.38 -8.32 47.93
N ILE A 771 -5.71 -8.30 48.07
CA ILE A 771 -6.38 -8.05 49.34
C ILE A 771 -5.96 -9.11 50.37
N ALA A 772 -5.91 -10.39 49.97
CA ALA A 772 -5.45 -11.47 50.83
C ALA A 772 -3.99 -11.28 51.25
N LEU A 773 -3.09 -10.91 50.32
CA LEU A 773 -1.69 -10.63 50.63
C LEU A 773 -1.56 -9.47 51.64
N CYS A 774 -2.26 -8.36 51.41
CA CYS A 774 -2.26 -7.21 52.30
C CYS A 774 -2.84 -7.56 53.69
N ALA A 775 -3.93 -8.33 53.74
CA ALA A 775 -4.52 -8.79 54.99
C ALA A 775 -3.57 -9.70 55.77
N ILE A 776 -2.88 -10.63 55.09
CA ILE A 776 -1.85 -11.49 55.68
C ILE A 776 -0.69 -10.64 56.22
N ALA A 777 -0.20 -9.65 55.47
CA ALA A 777 0.86 -8.76 55.90
C ALA A 777 0.46 -7.96 57.15
N VAL A 778 -0.70 -7.31 57.14
CA VAL A 778 -1.22 -6.53 58.28
C VAL A 778 -1.43 -7.42 59.50
N HIS A 779 -2.03 -8.60 59.33
CA HIS A 779 -2.23 -9.55 60.42
C HIS A 779 -0.89 -10.03 60.99
N SER A 780 0.08 -10.35 60.14
CA SER A 780 1.41 -10.79 60.56
C SER A 780 2.14 -9.72 61.35
N ILE A 781 2.08 -8.46 60.89
CA ILE A 781 2.66 -7.30 61.59
C ILE A 781 1.98 -7.05 62.93
N ALA A 782 0.64 -7.07 62.97
CA ALA A 782 -0.10 -6.91 64.22
C ALA A 782 0.24 -8.02 65.23
N MET A 783 0.28 -9.27 64.79
CA MET A 783 0.62 -10.41 65.64
C MET A 783 2.07 -10.35 66.14
N ASP A 784 3.02 -9.94 65.32
CA ASP A 784 4.42 -9.78 65.73
C ASP A 784 4.55 -8.65 66.78
N ILE A 785 3.93 -7.49 66.54
CA ILE A 785 3.89 -6.37 67.50
C ILE A 785 3.25 -6.79 68.83
N LEU A 786 2.11 -7.48 68.79
CA LEU A 786 1.44 -8.00 69.98
C LEU A 786 2.32 -9.04 70.69
N SER A 787 3.02 -9.91 69.96
CA SER A 787 3.93 -10.89 70.54
C SER A 787 5.11 -10.22 71.27
N VAL A 788 5.70 -9.19 70.65
CA VAL A 788 6.77 -8.38 71.24
C VAL A 788 6.27 -7.61 72.47
N TYR A 789 5.05 -7.08 72.43
CA TYR A 789 4.45 -6.38 73.58
C TYR A 789 4.20 -7.34 74.76
N ARG A 790 3.65 -8.52 74.49
CA ARG A 790 3.41 -9.56 75.52
C ARG A 790 4.70 -10.08 76.13
N GLU A 791 5.76 -10.26 75.34
CA GLU A 791 7.08 -10.66 75.86
C GLU A 791 7.63 -9.66 76.88
N ARG A 792 7.38 -8.36 76.70
CA ARG A 792 7.80 -7.31 77.66
C ARG A 792 6.97 -7.34 78.94
N LYS A 793 5.68 -7.66 78.85
CA LYS A 793 4.76 -7.76 80.01
C LYS A 793 4.82 -9.10 80.76
N ARG A 794 5.65 -10.04 80.33
CA ARG A 794 5.68 -11.43 80.85
C ARG A 794 5.99 -11.55 82.35
N GLY A 795 6.54 -10.50 82.97
CA GLY A 795 6.72 -10.41 84.43
C GLY A 795 5.42 -10.29 85.23
N GLU A 796 4.31 -9.89 84.61
CA GLU A 796 3.02 -9.59 85.26
C GLU A 796 1.97 -10.72 85.09
N LEU A 797 2.30 -11.83 84.42
CA LEU A 797 1.32 -12.86 84.03
C LEU A 797 0.98 -13.84 85.18
N PRO A 798 -0.28 -14.34 85.27
CA PRO A 798 -0.68 -15.39 86.21
C PRO A 798 0.18 -16.66 86.12
N ALA A 799 0.31 -17.39 87.23
CA ALA A 799 1.24 -18.54 87.34
C ALA A 799 1.02 -19.65 86.28
N ALA A 800 -0.22 -19.91 85.87
CA ALA A 800 -0.52 -20.92 84.84
C ALA A 800 0.00 -20.53 83.45
N GLU A 801 -0.10 -19.25 83.08
CA GLU A 801 0.45 -18.74 81.82
C GLU A 801 1.98 -18.69 81.84
N ARG A 802 2.57 -18.45 83.02
CA ARG A 802 4.02 -18.57 83.23
C ARG A 802 4.51 -20.00 83.04
N GLN A 803 3.78 -21.00 83.56
CA GLN A 803 4.12 -22.43 83.40
C GLN A 803 4.07 -22.87 81.92
N LYS A 804 2.97 -22.57 81.21
CA LYS A 804 2.86 -22.85 79.76
C LYS A 804 3.93 -22.10 78.96
N GLY A 805 4.22 -20.87 79.37
CA GLY A 805 5.28 -20.06 78.80
C GLY A 805 6.68 -20.65 78.98
N LEU A 806 6.97 -21.21 80.15
CA LEU A 806 8.24 -21.86 80.48
C LEU A 806 8.42 -23.14 79.67
N MET A 807 7.38 -23.98 79.59
CA MET A 807 7.39 -25.21 78.80
C MET A 807 7.68 -24.94 77.31
N ASN A 808 7.06 -23.91 76.74
CA ASN A 808 7.33 -23.49 75.37
C ASN A 808 8.76 -22.99 75.15
N VAL A 809 9.33 -22.27 76.13
CA VAL A 809 10.72 -21.79 76.08
C VAL A 809 11.68 -22.96 76.14
N ILE A 810 11.54 -23.85 77.14
CA ILE A 810 12.42 -25.02 77.30
C ILE A 810 12.33 -25.92 76.06
N THR A 811 11.13 -26.18 75.54
CA THR A 811 10.95 -27.00 74.32
C THR A 811 11.60 -26.38 73.08
N ALA A 812 11.58 -25.04 72.97
CA ALA A 812 12.23 -24.35 71.86
C ALA A 812 13.76 -24.34 71.99
N GLU A 813 14.28 -24.09 73.20
CA GLU A 813 15.71 -24.07 73.51
C GLU A 813 16.33 -25.45 73.38
N LEU A 814 15.65 -26.52 73.81
CA LEU A 814 16.16 -27.90 73.74
C LEU A 814 16.54 -28.33 72.31
N LYS A 815 15.86 -27.78 71.30
CA LYS A 815 16.13 -28.06 69.88
C LYS A 815 17.40 -27.40 69.36
N ASP A 816 17.92 -26.39 70.07
CA ASP A 816 19.09 -25.60 69.67
C ASP A 816 20.30 -25.81 70.61
N VAL A 817 20.13 -26.59 71.67
CA VAL A 817 21.18 -26.99 72.62
C VAL A 817 21.95 -28.18 72.06
N ASP A 818 23.26 -28.01 71.95
CA ASP A 818 24.21 -29.08 71.59
C ASP A 818 24.64 -29.76 72.89
N ALA A 819 23.85 -30.73 73.36
CA ALA A 819 24.06 -31.47 74.59
C ALA A 819 24.08 -32.98 74.36
N ASP A 820 24.66 -33.70 75.31
CA ASP A 820 24.67 -35.16 75.33
C ASP A 820 23.24 -35.72 75.11
N PRO A 821 23.05 -36.73 74.25
CA PRO A 821 21.76 -37.40 74.06
C PRO A 821 21.05 -37.79 75.36
N ALA A 822 21.80 -38.11 76.43
CA ALA A 822 21.24 -38.40 77.74
C ALA A 822 20.55 -37.18 78.39
N VAL A 823 21.14 -35.99 78.23
CA VAL A 823 20.60 -34.71 78.73
C VAL A 823 19.36 -34.29 77.95
N LEU A 824 19.34 -34.52 76.64
CA LEU A 824 18.15 -34.26 75.81
C LEU A 824 16.98 -35.18 76.17
N ARG A 825 17.27 -36.45 76.48
CA ARG A 825 16.25 -37.42 76.93
C ARG A 825 15.66 -37.04 78.28
N SER A 826 16.50 -36.71 79.27
CA SER A 826 16.03 -36.33 80.61
C SER A 826 15.24 -35.01 80.60
N ALA A 827 15.65 -34.03 79.79
CA ALA A 827 14.89 -32.81 79.62
C ALA A 827 13.55 -33.04 78.89
N GLY A 828 13.48 -34.00 77.97
CA GLY A 828 12.23 -34.44 77.35
C GLY A 828 11.26 -35.08 78.36
N GLU A 829 11.76 -35.93 79.25
CA GLU A 829 10.98 -36.53 80.34
C GLU A 829 10.48 -35.47 81.34
N PHE A 830 11.33 -34.50 81.68
CA PHE A 830 10.95 -33.35 82.51
C PHE A 830 9.83 -32.52 81.88
N LEU A 831 9.89 -32.26 80.56
CA LEU A 831 8.82 -31.56 79.85
C LEU A 831 7.51 -32.34 79.86
N ALA A 832 7.58 -33.67 79.66
CA ALA A 832 6.39 -34.53 79.69
C ALA A 832 5.71 -34.55 81.07
N THR A 833 6.50 -34.55 82.15
CA THR A 833 5.96 -34.48 83.52
C THR A 833 5.34 -33.11 83.82
N LEU A 834 5.95 -32.02 83.34
CA LEU A 834 5.41 -30.67 83.49
C LEU A 834 4.08 -30.47 82.74
N ASP A 835 3.97 -31.04 81.55
CA ASP A 835 2.75 -31.02 80.72
C ASP A 835 1.63 -31.83 81.39
N ALA A 836 1.94 -33.02 81.89
CA ALA A 836 1.01 -33.85 82.65
C ALA A 836 0.50 -33.13 83.92
N ALA A 837 1.38 -32.44 84.65
CA ALA A 837 1.01 -31.65 85.84
C ALA A 837 0.11 -30.45 85.50
N HIS A 838 0.35 -29.78 84.38
CA HIS A 838 -0.53 -28.71 83.89
C HIS A 838 -1.93 -29.27 83.58
N HIS A 839 -2.02 -30.39 82.86
CA HIS A 839 -3.28 -31.03 82.51
C HIS A 839 -4.06 -31.55 83.73
N ALA A 840 -3.37 -32.08 84.75
CA ALA A 840 -3.98 -32.48 86.02
C ALA A 840 -4.59 -31.30 86.81
N LYS A 841 -3.98 -30.11 86.72
CA LYS A 841 -4.48 -28.90 87.37
C LYS A 841 -5.68 -28.28 86.64
N SER A 842 -5.77 -28.42 85.31
CA SER A 842 -6.95 -28.01 84.55
C SER A 842 -8.16 -28.92 84.81
N THR A 843 -7.95 -30.23 84.92
CA THR A 843 -9.04 -31.19 85.21
C THR A 843 -9.55 -31.09 86.64
N HIS A 844 -8.70 -30.75 87.62
CA HIS A 844 -9.16 -30.43 88.98
C HIS A 844 -10.02 -29.16 89.06
N ARG A 845 -9.80 -28.18 88.17
CA ARG A 845 -10.57 -26.92 88.13
C ARG A 845 -11.96 -27.12 87.50
N GLU A 846 -12.12 -28.08 86.59
CA GLU A 846 -13.43 -28.49 86.05
C GLU A 846 -14.21 -29.40 87.01
N ARG A 847 -13.54 -30.14 87.91
CA ARG A 847 -14.20 -30.98 88.93
C ARG A 847 -14.63 -30.22 90.19
N SER A 848 -14.18 -28.97 90.37
CA SER A 848 -14.42 -28.16 91.57
C SER A 848 -15.65 -27.24 91.49
N SER A 849 -16.46 -27.31 90.44
CA SER A 849 -17.74 -26.57 90.34
C SER A 849 -18.94 -27.34 90.92
N SER A 850 -18.70 -28.48 91.58
CA SER A 850 -19.71 -29.19 92.38
C SER A 850 -19.06 -29.82 93.59
N VAL A 851 -19.20 -29.19 94.76
CA VAL A 851 -19.43 -29.79 96.10
C VAL A 851 -19.14 -28.72 97.17
N ASP A 852 -19.99 -28.79 98.20
CA ASP A 852 -20.35 -27.83 99.24
C ASP A 852 -19.26 -27.51 100.29
N LEU A 853 -19.47 -26.40 101.01
CA LEU A 853 -18.62 -25.89 102.11
C LEU A 853 -18.50 -26.90 103.27
N GLY A 854 -17.29 -27.05 103.82
CA GLY A 854 -17.10 -27.63 105.15
C GLY A 854 -15.65 -27.90 105.56
N GLN A 855 -15.21 -27.18 106.59
CA GLN A 855 -14.03 -27.38 107.45
C GLN A 855 -12.66 -26.81 107.01
N ILE A 856 -12.12 -26.08 107.99
CA ILE A 856 -10.88 -25.32 108.05
C ILE A 856 -9.68 -26.28 108.10
N GLY A 857 -8.57 -25.84 107.51
CA GLY A 857 -7.23 -26.34 107.79
C GLY A 857 -6.18 -25.40 107.21
N GLU A 858 -5.82 -24.36 107.99
CA GLU A 858 -4.53 -23.69 107.83
C GLU A 858 -3.42 -24.75 107.87
N VAL A 859 -2.56 -24.76 106.85
CA VAL A 859 -1.22 -25.33 106.97
C VAL A 859 -0.25 -24.31 106.43
N GLU A 860 0.37 -23.63 107.39
CA GLU A 860 1.60 -22.86 107.32
C GLU A 860 2.75 -23.77 106.83
N LEU A 861 3.61 -23.26 105.95
CA LEU A 861 4.88 -23.90 105.61
C LEU A 861 5.92 -22.81 105.34
N ASP A 862 6.28 -22.12 106.42
CA ASP A 862 7.63 -21.60 106.59
C ASP A 862 8.57 -22.75 107.01
N THR A 863 9.85 -22.58 106.73
CA THR A 863 11.01 -23.42 107.05
C THR A 863 11.37 -24.54 106.04
N LEU A 864 12.30 -24.22 105.14
CA LEU A 864 13.47 -25.07 104.94
C LEU A 864 14.68 -24.15 104.80
N ASP A 865 15.39 -24.09 105.91
CA ASP A 865 16.60 -23.34 106.16
C ASP A 865 17.78 -23.90 105.36
N GLY A 866 18.76 -23.03 105.13
CA GLY A 866 20.06 -23.42 104.63
C GLY A 866 20.83 -24.24 105.66
N ALA A 867 21.75 -25.05 105.14
CA ALA A 867 22.75 -25.85 105.85
C ALA A 867 22.25 -27.13 106.55
N GLN A 868 22.45 -28.28 105.90
CA GLN A 868 23.60 -29.16 106.18
C GLN A 868 23.54 -30.48 105.38
N LEU A 869 24.71 -30.87 104.81
CA LEU A 869 25.23 -32.24 104.63
C LEU A 869 24.53 -33.11 103.55
N VAL A 870 25.20 -33.82 102.61
CA VAL A 870 26.58 -34.28 102.35
C VAL A 870 26.76 -34.42 100.84
#